data_AF-A0A9E2NM83-F1
#
_entry.id   AF-A0A9E2NM83-F1
#
_cell.length_a   1.000
_cell.length_b   1.000
_cell.length_c   1.000
_cell.angle_alpha   90.00
_cell.angle_beta   90.00
_cell.angle_gamma   90.00
#
_symmetry.space_group_name_H-M   'P 1'
#
loop_
_entity.id
_entity.type
_entity.pdbx_description
1 polymer ?
#
loop_
_entity_poly.entity_id
_entity_poly.type
_entity_poly.pdbx_seq_one_letter_code
_entity_poly.pdbx_strand_id
1 'polypeptide(L)'
;QKEQASDHQTKQEKLSFLETKRTALEIEKASKETIIRQEEEKIEVLAKALEELLSQIDASKMAFHQKMREIDLFEADIQKNDGVEAQLDFRKEQIKEQIARLNSDIQHQEVSIKLLQKQQGTAKEKLQVLKAQVEEMKLKKERLQEEKTALEKRLSGINQNMVQIERQLKWLNHIKEENEGYYSSVKQVLNVVKSNKAQWQGIVGVVGELLEVPKAYEIAIVTALGGAIQNIVTASEKDAKQMISVMKQRGISRVTFLPLDTVRPGSRINEKGLEQENGFLGFASDLVDFDEVYTPIITSLLGRIIVVDHMENASRIAKAYGYRYKLVTLEGEVFNSGGSLSGGSMKNQSNNIFSRARELKEMTEKLEALRVEQKQGEKNLEDVTRSLTTLITSYEEATTIWTRLNDEEKNYGLEIEKNTHALKLTKANQLQLINERNNIDESIDQIKQGKDEAEKKLNELRENLASDENVITELEQNLTASRGQREKLEKQLTEKRIGLSSTIQNMNFMIDQIKELEEAINNHDTKSAQLSETVEKYEAEITSLKSETQKIADQIKEDGRKIEKAQEERKVFDEKKKVLENSETKLIEQSVKLAEKMDLLKEEKYRLENKKENSNLQKQNWGHSMWEQYELTYTHALSYKKEDIPISDLKKQSVELRGRIKQIGNVNVNAIEEYNEIKTRYEFLMSQKADIEKAEQTLVEMIDKLMEEMKAIFRVQFAIIAQNFTEVFKELFGGGEAYLELVDEENILESGIEIIAKPPGKKLQNMTLLSGGERTLTAISLIFGILKLKPSPFCVLDEIEAALDDANVIRFANYLEKLSDETQFIVITHRKGTMERAHTLYGVTMQERGVSTVLSIQLGEVDQYMDKKKSS
;
A
#
# COMPACT_ATOMS: atom_id res chain seq x y z
N GLN A 1 124.31 134.19 62.28
CA GLN A 1 125.16 133.22 61.54
C GLN A 1 125.78 132.11 62.40
N LYS A 2 125.37 131.88 63.66
CA LYS A 2 125.67 130.62 64.39
C LYS A 2 124.42 129.80 64.75
N GLU A 3 123.27 130.14 64.17
CA GLU A 3 121.97 129.49 64.42
C GLU A 3 121.35 128.86 63.15
N GLN A 4 122.04 128.93 62.00
CA GLN A 4 121.57 128.40 60.71
C GLN A 4 122.29 127.12 60.25
N ALA A 5 123.31 126.64 60.99
CA ALA A 5 124.04 125.41 60.66
C ALA A 5 123.45 124.16 61.34
N SER A 6 122.56 124.32 62.34
CA SER A 6 122.00 123.20 63.11
C SER A 6 120.68 122.64 62.54
N ASP A 7 120.01 123.33 61.62
CA ASP A 7 118.70 122.91 61.09
C ASP A 7 118.81 122.12 59.76
N HIS A 8 119.98 122.11 59.13
CA HIS A 8 120.20 121.47 57.82
C HIS A 8 120.64 120.00 57.93
N GLN A 9 121.34 119.62 59.01
CA GLN A 9 121.84 118.26 59.21
C GLN A 9 120.73 117.29 59.67
N THR A 10 119.77 117.78 60.47
CA THR A 10 118.61 117.03 60.97
C THR A 10 117.58 116.69 59.88
N LYS A 11 117.53 117.45 58.78
CA LYS A 11 116.60 117.22 57.66
C LYS A 11 117.13 116.18 56.65
N GLN A 12 118.45 116.02 56.50
CA GLN A 12 119.05 115.00 55.61
C GLN A 12 119.02 113.58 56.17
N GLU A 13 119.18 113.41 57.49
CA GLU A 13 119.13 112.07 58.11
C GLU A 13 117.73 111.43 58.07
N LYS A 14 116.68 112.26 58.05
CA LYS A 14 115.27 111.81 58.02
C LYS A 14 114.82 111.29 56.65
N LEU A 15 115.43 111.78 55.56
CA LEU A 15 115.12 111.38 54.18
C LEU A 15 115.63 109.96 53.86
N SER A 16 116.89 109.66 54.24
CA SER A 16 117.55 108.36 54.02
C SER A 16 116.81 107.17 54.68
N PHE A 17 116.20 107.41 55.85
CA PHE A 17 115.44 106.40 56.57
C PHE A 17 114.14 106.00 55.84
N LEU A 18 113.46 106.96 55.19
CA LEU A 18 112.19 106.72 54.50
C LEU A 18 112.38 105.97 53.17
N GLU A 19 113.46 106.24 52.43
CA GLU A 19 113.75 105.56 51.15
C GLU A 19 114.07 104.06 51.32
N THR A 20 114.78 103.70 52.38
CA THR A 20 115.10 102.30 52.71
C THR A 20 113.84 101.49 53.02
N LYS A 21 112.80 102.14 53.56
CA LYS A 21 111.54 101.50 53.92
C LYS A 21 110.62 101.29 52.70
N ARG A 22 110.70 102.16 51.69
CA ARG A 22 109.96 102.04 50.41
C ARG A 22 110.40 100.82 49.61
N THR A 23 111.70 100.60 49.48
CA THR A 23 112.27 99.49 48.69
C THR A 23 111.91 98.11 49.25
N ALA A 24 111.80 97.98 50.58
CA ALA A 24 111.33 96.75 51.21
C ALA A 24 109.87 96.40 50.83
N LEU A 25 108.99 97.40 50.73
CA LEU A 25 107.57 97.21 50.36
C LEU A 25 107.38 96.88 48.87
N GLU A 26 108.28 97.32 47.98
CA GLU A 26 108.25 96.97 46.54
C GLU A 26 108.54 95.48 46.30
N ILE A 27 109.50 94.91 47.02
CA ILE A 27 109.82 93.47 46.94
C ILE A 27 108.64 92.63 47.47
N GLU A 28 108.01 93.07 48.57
CA GLU A 28 106.84 92.39 49.14
C GLU A 28 105.65 92.39 48.15
N LYS A 29 105.42 93.49 47.41
CA LYS A 29 104.39 93.60 46.38
C LYS A 29 104.58 92.58 45.25
N ALA A 30 105.78 92.51 44.66
CA ALA A 30 106.06 91.60 43.54
C ALA A 30 105.90 90.12 43.93
N SER A 31 106.26 89.76 45.17
CA SER A 31 106.08 88.41 45.70
C SER A 31 104.59 88.02 45.81
N LYS A 32 103.74 88.94 46.30
CA LYS A 32 102.29 88.71 46.46
C LYS A 32 101.56 88.64 45.11
N GLU A 33 101.96 89.43 44.11
CA GLU A 33 101.40 89.37 42.74
C GLU A 33 101.66 88.02 42.06
N THR A 34 102.86 87.45 42.24
CA THR A 34 103.22 86.14 41.67
C THR A 34 102.38 85.01 42.27
N ILE A 35 102.11 85.05 43.58
CA ILE A 35 101.28 84.06 44.28
C ILE A 35 99.82 84.15 43.83
N ILE A 36 99.29 85.36 43.61
CA ILE A 36 97.92 85.57 43.12
C ILE A 36 97.73 84.93 41.73
N ARG A 37 98.69 85.13 40.83
CA ARG A 37 98.65 84.57 39.47
C ARG A 37 98.64 83.03 39.46
N GLN A 38 99.39 82.41 40.36
CA GLN A 38 99.40 80.94 40.52
C GLN A 38 98.07 80.38 41.03
N GLU A 39 97.34 81.11 41.88
CA GLU A 39 96.01 80.66 42.33
C GLU A 39 94.92 80.88 41.28
N GLU A 40 95.02 81.95 40.46
CA GLU A 40 94.12 82.19 39.32
C GLU A 40 94.21 81.07 38.28
N GLU A 41 95.42 80.61 37.96
CA GLU A 41 95.65 79.52 37.01
C GLU A 41 95.05 78.19 37.51
N LYS A 42 95.16 77.89 38.81
CA LYS A 42 94.51 76.71 39.41
C LYS A 42 92.98 76.78 39.35
N ILE A 43 92.39 77.96 39.58
CA ILE A 43 90.93 78.17 39.48
C ILE A 43 90.45 77.96 38.05
N GLU A 44 91.21 78.41 37.04
CA GLU A 44 90.86 78.22 35.63
C GLU A 44 90.89 76.74 35.21
N VAL A 45 91.91 75.98 35.66
CA VAL A 45 92.00 74.53 35.42
C VAL A 45 90.82 73.79 36.06
N LEU A 46 90.47 74.12 37.31
CA LEU A 46 89.30 73.57 38.00
C LEU A 46 87.98 73.96 37.33
N ALA A 47 87.88 75.16 36.74
CA ALA A 47 86.68 75.59 36.01
C ALA A 47 86.44 74.75 34.74
N LYS A 48 87.49 74.47 33.96
CA LYS A 48 87.41 73.58 32.79
C LYS A 48 87.03 72.15 33.17
N ALA A 49 87.62 71.61 34.24
CA ALA A 49 87.29 70.29 34.75
C ALA A 49 85.82 70.18 35.23
N LEU A 50 85.28 71.24 35.84
CA LEU A 50 83.87 71.30 36.26
C LEU A 50 82.90 71.33 35.07
N GLU A 51 83.25 72.01 33.99
CA GLU A 51 82.44 72.08 32.76
C GLU A 51 82.39 70.72 32.05
N GLU A 52 83.53 70.03 31.98
CA GLU A 52 83.63 68.66 31.43
C GLU A 52 82.82 67.65 32.27
N LEU A 53 82.89 67.75 33.61
CA LEU A 53 82.14 66.87 34.50
C LEU A 53 80.61 67.11 34.41
N LEU A 54 80.17 68.36 34.26
CA LEU A 54 78.76 68.68 34.01
C LEU A 54 78.27 68.07 32.70
N SER A 55 79.05 68.18 31.63
CA SER A 55 78.72 67.56 30.33
C SER A 55 78.60 66.04 30.42
N GLN A 56 79.49 65.37 31.18
CA GLN A 56 79.42 63.93 31.41
C GLN A 56 78.17 63.51 32.22
N ILE A 57 77.78 64.29 33.22
CA ILE A 57 76.54 64.05 34.00
C ILE A 57 75.31 64.18 33.12
N ASP A 58 75.22 65.25 32.31
CA ASP A 58 74.07 65.48 31.43
C ASP A 58 73.93 64.38 30.37
N ALA A 59 75.05 63.96 29.76
CA ALA A 59 75.07 62.85 28.82
C ALA A 59 74.63 61.53 29.47
N SER A 60 75.09 61.24 30.69
CA SER A 60 74.73 60.03 31.43
C SER A 60 73.26 60.03 31.85
N LYS A 61 72.72 61.18 32.29
CA LYS A 61 71.28 61.34 32.60
C LYS A 61 70.38 61.18 31.39
N MET A 62 70.80 61.69 30.22
CA MET A 62 70.07 61.48 28.97
C MET A 62 70.01 60.00 28.59
N ALA A 63 71.13 59.28 28.67
CA ALA A 63 71.19 57.84 28.41
C ALA A 63 70.32 57.04 29.40
N PHE A 64 70.37 57.40 30.70
CA PHE A 64 69.54 56.81 31.76
C PHE A 64 68.04 56.97 31.44
N HIS A 65 67.57 58.18 31.11
CA HIS A 65 66.18 58.42 30.77
C HIS A 65 65.74 57.74 29.47
N GLN A 66 66.65 57.53 28.51
CA GLN A 66 66.35 56.74 27.33
C GLN A 66 66.12 55.27 27.68
N LYS A 67 67.01 54.65 28.45
CA LYS A 67 66.86 53.27 28.92
C LYS A 67 65.61 53.07 29.78
N MET A 68 65.25 54.06 30.62
CA MET A 68 64.02 54.02 31.42
C MET A 68 62.76 53.96 30.54
N ARG A 69 62.71 54.74 29.45
CA ARG A 69 61.60 54.66 28.47
C ARG A 69 61.55 53.31 27.74
N GLU A 70 62.71 52.73 27.44
CA GLU A 70 62.78 51.39 26.84
C GLU A 70 62.25 50.31 27.80
N ILE A 71 62.56 50.42 29.10
CA ILE A 71 61.98 49.56 30.15
C ILE A 71 60.45 49.66 30.18
N ASP A 72 59.89 50.87 30.23
CA ASP A 72 58.43 51.08 30.25
C ASP A 72 57.76 50.46 29.00
N LEU A 73 58.40 50.57 27.84
CA LEU A 73 57.92 49.96 26.59
C LEU A 73 57.92 48.44 26.65
N PHE A 74 58.99 47.81 27.16
CA PHE A 74 59.05 46.36 27.31
C PHE A 74 58.07 45.84 28.36
N GLU A 75 57.86 46.56 29.48
CA GLU A 75 56.85 46.19 30.48
C GLU A 75 55.43 46.25 29.91
N ALA A 76 55.12 47.29 29.13
CA ALA A 76 53.84 47.41 28.45
C ALA A 76 53.63 46.28 27.41
N ASP A 77 54.67 45.89 26.68
CA ASP A 77 54.60 44.79 25.70
C ASP A 77 54.40 43.44 26.39
N ILE A 78 55.08 43.18 27.51
CA ILE A 78 54.87 41.98 28.34
C ILE A 78 53.43 41.91 28.87
N GLN A 79 52.91 43.00 29.45
CA GLN A 79 51.52 43.04 29.94
C GLN A 79 50.49 42.83 28.82
N LYS A 80 50.75 43.39 27.64
CA LYS A 80 49.91 43.17 26.46
C LYS A 80 49.93 41.70 26.04
N ASN A 81 51.11 41.09 25.97
CA ASN A 81 51.27 39.69 25.61
C ASN A 81 50.60 38.76 26.65
N ASP A 82 50.68 39.06 27.94
CA ASP A 82 49.94 38.35 29.00
C ASP A 82 48.42 38.40 28.80
N GLY A 83 47.89 39.58 28.43
CA GLY A 83 46.47 39.74 28.13
C GLY A 83 46.03 38.91 26.93
N VAL A 84 46.84 38.88 25.86
CA VAL A 84 46.57 38.10 24.66
C VAL A 84 46.67 36.59 24.94
N GLU A 85 47.68 36.14 25.69
CA GLU A 85 47.83 34.74 26.10
C GLU A 85 46.61 34.26 26.88
N ALA A 86 46.18 35.01 27.90
CA ALA A 86 44.99 34.66 28.70
C ALA A 86 43.71 34.58 27.86
N GLN A 87 43.55 35.47 26.87
CA GLN A 87 42.41 35.45 25.96
C GLN A 87 42.43 34.21 25.04
N LEU A 88 43.61 33.85 24.53
CA LEU A 88 43.79 32.65 23.69
C LEU A 88 43.58 31.36 24.48
N ASP A 89 44.08 31.28 25.73
CA ASP A 89 43.84 30.14 26.62
C ASP A 89 42.35 29.97 26.94
N PHE A 90 41.63 31.06 27.20
CA PHE A 90 40.19 31.00 27.40
C PHE A 90 39.45 30.48 26.15
N ARG A 91 39.81 30.97 24.96
CA ARG A 91 39.25 30.49 23.68
C ARG A 91 39.55 29.02 23.44
N LYS A 92 40.77 28.56 23.77
CA LYS A 92 41.19 27.16 23.67
C LYS A 92 40.34 26.25 24.56
N GLU A 93 40.04 26.65 25.79
CA GLU A 93 39.17 25.84 26.67
C GLU A 93 37.73 25.78 26.17
N GLN A 94 37.19 26.88 25.61
CA GLN A 94 35.88 26.87 24.95
C GLN A 94 35.82 25.88 23.76
N ILE A 95 36.85 25.89 22.90
CA ILE A 95 36.94 24.98 21.76
C ILE A 95 37.03 23.53 22.24
N LYS A 96 37.79 23.26 23.31
CA LYS A 96 37.91 21.93 23.90
C LYS A 96 36.57 21.39 24.41
N GLU A 97 35.75 22.21 25.08
CA GLU A 97 34.39 21.82 25.44
C GLU A 97 33.51 21.52 24.21
N GLN A 98 33.60 22.35 23.16
CA GLN A 98 32.85 22.13 21.92
C GLN A 98 33.25 20.82 21.23
N ILE A 99 34.54 20.51 21.16
CA ILE A 99 35.06 19.23 20.64
C ILE A 99 34.54 18.05 21.46
N ALA A 100 34.48 18.16 22.78
CA ALA A 100 33.95 17.12 23.65
C ALA A 100 32.45 16.85 23.39
N ARG A 101 31.65 17.90 23.18
CA ARG A 101 30.22 17.75 22.80
C ARG A 101 30.06 17.08 21.44
N LEU A 102 30.80 17.53 20.43
CA LEU A 102 30.78 16.93 19.10
C LEU A 102 31.21 15.45 19.11
N ASN A 103 32.17 15.08 19.95
CA ASN A 103 32.57 13.68 20.14
C ASN A 103 31.41 12.80 20.64
N SER A 104 30.64 13.30 21.62
CA SER A 104 29.46 12.60 22.13
C SER A 104 28.41 12.45 21.03
N ASP A 105 28.14 13.51 20.26
CA ASP A 105 27.18 13.48 19.15
C ASP A 105 27.61 12.49 18.05
N ILE A 106 28.89 12.47 17.70
CA ILE A 106 29.49 11.52 16.76
C ILE A 106 29.26 10.08 17.23
N GLN A 107 29.53 9.78 18.50
CA GLN A 107 29.30 8.44 19.05
C GLN A 107 27.82 8.04 19.00
N HIS A 108 26.91 8.93 19.37
CA HIS A 108 25.47 8.68 19.28
C HIS A 108 25.01 8.40 17.85
N GLN A 109 25.47 9.20 16.88
CA GLN A 109 25.16 9.02 15.47
C GLN A 109 25.71 7.70 14.92
N GLU A 110 26.95 7.32 15.28
CA GLU A 110 27.56 6.05 14.86
C GLU A 110 26.80 4.82 15.40
N VAL A 111 26.37 4.86 16.67
CA VAL A 111 25.56 3.80 17.27
C VAL A 111 24.21 3.70 16.57
N SER A 112 23.55 4.84 16.30
CA SER A 112 22.28 4.89 15.58
C SER A 112 22.38 4.29 14.17
N ILE A 113 23.41 4.66 13.40
CA ILE A 113 23.67 4.11 12.06
C ILE A 113 23.86 2.59 12.14
N LYS A 114 24.64 2.07 13.10
CA LYS A 114 24.84 0.62 13.27
C LYS A 114 23.53 -0.11 13.57
N LEU A 115 22.66 0.47 14.40
CA LEU A 115 21.36 -0.11 14.72
C LEU A 115 20.46 -0.18 13.47
N LEU A 116 20.36 0.91 12.72
CA LEU A 116 19.59 0.98 11.48
C LEU A 116 20.11 -0.01 10.43
N GLN A 117 21.43 -0.12 10.27
CA GLN A 117 22.05 -1.10 9.37
C GLN A 117 21.69 -2.54 9.75
N LYS A 118 21.66 -2.86 11.05
CA LYS A 118 21.20 -4.17 11.52
C LYS A 118 19.73 -4.41 11.19
N GLN A 119 18.86 -3.42 11.43
CA GLN A 119 17.43 -3.52 11.11
C GLN A 119 17.21 -3.71 9.60
N GLN A 120 17.89 -2.91 8.76
CA GLN A 120 17.86 -3.05 7.30
C GLN A 120 18.31 -4.45 6.87
N GLY A 121 19.40 -4.98 7.44
CA GLY A 121 19.87 -6.34 7.16
C GLY A 121 18.81 -7.40 7.45
N THR A 122 18.18 -7.34 8.63
CA THR A 122 17.12 -8.29 8.99
C THR A 122 15.87 -8.16 8.11
N ALA A 123 15.51 -6.95 7.68
CA ALA A 123 14.39 -6.73 6.75
C ALA A 123 14.71 -7.32 5.36
N LYS A 124 15.95 -7.15 4.90
CA LYS A 124 16.43 -7.66 3.62
C LYS A 124 16.46 -9.20 3.56
N GLU A 125 16.88 -9.86 4.63
CA GLU A 125 16.84 -11.34 4.73
C GLU A 125 15.39 -11.85 4.66
N LYS A 126 14.48 -11.25 5.43
CA LYS A 126 13.05 -11.58 5.40
C LYS A 126 12.43 -11.35 4.02
N LEU A 127 12.81 -10.27 3.33
CA LEU A 127 12.37 -9.98 1.97
C LEU A 127 12.78 -11.05 0.97
N GLN A 128 14.00 -11.59 1.09
CA GLN A 128 14.46 -12.67 0.20
C GLN A 128 13.63 -13.93 0.38
N VAL A 129 13.38 -14.34 1.63
CA VAL A 129 12.56 -15.51 1.95
C VAL A 129 11.13 -15.32 1.43
N LEU A 130 10.52 -14.17 1.75
CA LEU A 130 9.14 -13.90 1.35
C LEU A 130 8.98 -13.75 -0.17
N LYS A 131 9.97 -13.19 -0.86
CA LYS A 131 9.99 -13.12 -2.33
C LYS A 131 9.94 -14.52 -2.96
N ALA A 132 10.73 -15.46 -2.44
CA ALA A 132 10.72 -16.84 -2.92
C ALA A 132 9.36 -17.50 -2.70
N GLN A 133 8.74 -17.28 -1.54
CA GLN A 133 7.40 -17.79 -1.23
C GLN A 133 6.32 -17.20 -2.15
N VAL A 134 6.35 -15.89 -2.42
CA VAL A 134 5.39 -15.22 -3.31
C VAL A 134 5.50 -15.76 -4.74
N GLU A 135 6.72 -15.97 -5.26
CA GLU A 135 6.92 -16.57 -6.58
C GLU A 135 6.43 -18.03 -6.65
N GLU A 136 6.70 -18.84 -5.63
CA GLU A 136 6.19 -20.21 -5.54
C GLU A 136 4.65 -20.25 -5.51
N MET A 137 4.03 -19.38 -4.70
CA MET A 137 2.58 -19.26 -4.62
C MET A 137 1.97 -18.78 -5.95
N LYS A 138 2.64 -17.87 -6.66
CA LYS A 138 2.21 -17.39 -7.98
C LYS A 138 2.16 -18.53 -9.00
N LEU A 139 3.23 -19.31 -9.12
CA LEU A 139 3.28 -20.47 -10.02
C LEU A 139 2.21 -21.50 -9.68
N LYS A 140 1.99 -21.77 -8.38
CA LYS A 140 0.95 -22.69 -7.92
C LYS A 140 -0.46 -22.16 -8.23
N LYS A 141 -0.69 -20.85 -8.13
CA LYS A 141 -1.95 -20.19 -8.48
C LYS A 141 -2.23 -20.32 -9.98
N GLU A 142 -1.25 -20.05 -10.83
CA GLU A 142 -1.38 -20.20 -12.29
C GLU A 142 -1.73 -21.66 -12.66
N ARG A 143 -1.03 -22.64 -12.06
CA ARG A 143 -1.32 -24.07 -12.30
C ARG A 143 -2.73 -24.48 -11.89
N LEU A 144 -3.20 -24.07 -10.71
CA LEU A 144 -4.56 -24.38 -10.24
C LEU A 144 -5.63 -23.67 -11.08
N GLN A 145 -5.33 -22.47 -11.60
CA GLN A 145 -6.21 -21.76 -12.52
C GLN A 145 -6.37 -22.53 -13.84
N GLU A 146 -5.28 -23.02 -14.41
CA GLU A 146 -5.31 -23.87 -15.61
C GLU A 146 -6.09 -25.17 -15.36
N GLU A 147 -5.83 -25.84 -14.24
CA GLU A 147 -6.56 -27.07 -13.85
C GLU A 147 -8.07 -26.82 -13.72
N LYS A 148 -8.47 -25.70 -13.09
CA LYS A 148 -9.88 -25.28 -12.99
C LYS A 148 -10.51 -25.12 -14.37
N THR A 149 -9.87 -24.36 -15.27
CA THR A 149 -10.41 -24.11 -16.62
C THR A 149 -10.54 -25.40 -17.44
N ALA A 150 -9.60 -26.34 -17.28
CA ALA A 150 -9.66 -27.64 -17.93
C ALA A 150 -10.84 -28.49 -17.42
N LEU A 151 -11.07 -28.50 -16.10
CA LEU A 151 -12.21 -29.19 -15.49
C LEU A 151 -13.56 -28.58 -15.89
N GLU A 152 -13.69 -27.25 -15.91
CA GLU A 152 -14.90 -26.55 -16.37
C GLU A 152 -15.22 -26.90 -17.84
N LYS A 153 -14.20 -26.94 -18.70
CA LYS A 153 -14.36 -27.33 -20.11
C LYS A 153 -14.81 -28.80 -20.24
N ARG A 154 -14.25 -29.71 -19.44
CA ARG A 154 -14.64 -31.13 -19.43
C ARG A 154 -16.09 -31.30 -18.96
N LEU A 155 -16.47 -30.64 -17.87
CA LEU A 155 -17.85 -30.66 -17.35
C LEU A 155 -18.85 -30.09 -18.34
N SER A 156 -18.52 -29.00 -19.01
CA SER A 156 -19.37 -28.44 -20.07
C SER A 156 -19.59 -29.45 -21.20
N GLY A 157 -18.54 -30.17 -21.62
CA GLY A 157 -18.64 -31.25 -22.61
C GLY A 157 -19.50 -32.42 -22.15
N ILE A 158 -19.35 -32.87 -20.89
CA ILE A 158 -20.18 -33.92 -20.30
C ILE A 158 -21.66 -33.50 -20.28
N ASN A 159 -21.95 -32.29 -19.81
CA ASN A 159 -23.32 -31.76 -19.74
C ASN A 159 -23.97 -31.65 -21.12
N GLN A 160 -23.21 -31.22 -22.14
CA GLN A 160 -23.70 -31.20 -23.53
C GLN A 160 -24.07 -32.60 -24.02
N ASN A 161 -23.23 -33.60 -23.76
CA ASN A 161 -23.50 -35.00 -24.13
C ASN A 161 -24.72 -35.57 -23.37
N MET A 162 -24.85 -35.26 -22.09
CA MET A 162 -26.01 -35.68 -21.29
C MET A 162 -27.31 -35.10 -21.85
N VAL A 163 -27.34 -33.80 -22.17
CA VAL A 163 -28.52 -33.16 -22.78
C VAL A 163 -28.88 -33.80 -24.11
N GLN A 164 -27.89 -34.20 -24.92
CA GLN A 164 -28.14 -34.90 -26.19
C GLN A 164 -28.76 -36.29 -25.97
N ILE A 165 -28.20 -37.09 -25.05
CA ILE A 165 -28.71 -38.43 -24.72
C ILE A 165 -30.11 -38.35 -24.09
N GLU A 166 -30.35 -37.39 -23.19
CA GLU A 166 -31.68 -37.19 -22.59
C GLU A 166 -32.74 -36.82 -23.63
N ARG A 167 -32.39 -36.02 -24.64
CA ARG A 167 -33.29 -35.74 -25.77
C ARG A 167 -33.60 -37.00 -26.57
N GLN A 168 -32.59 -37.82 -26.86
CA GLN A 168 -32.78 -39.10 -27.57
C GLN A 168 -33.64 -40.08 -26.77
N LEU A 169 -33.41 -40.20 -25.46
CA LEU A 169 -34.23 -41.02 -24.57
C LEU A 169 -35.67 -40.54 -24.50
N LYS A 170 -35.91 -39.22 -24.38
CA LYS A 170 -37.26 -38.64 -24.43
C LYS A 170 -37.96 -38.97 -25.74
N TRP A 171 -37.26 -38.85 -26.87
CA TRP A 171 -37.81 -39.19 -28.18
C TRP A 171 -38.12 -40.69 -28.31
N LEU A 172 -37.19 -41.57 -27.93
CA LEU A 172 -37.38 -43.03 -27.95
C LEU A 172 -38.54 -43.47 -27.04
N ASN A 173 -38.64 -42.89 -25.84
CA ASN A 173 -39.74 -43.16 -24.91
C ASN A 173 -41.07 -42.65 -25.45
N HIS A 174 -41.10 -41.45 -26.06
CA HIS A 174 -42.32 -40.91 -26.67
C HIS A 174 -42.83 -41.83 -27.78
N ILE A 175 -41.95 -42.29 -28.68
CA ILE A 175 -42.29 -43.26 -29.74
C ILE A 175 -42.83 -44.57 -29.16
N LYS A 176 -42.22 -45.07 -28.07
CA LYS A 176 -42.68 -46.26 -27.35
C LYS A 176 -44.08 -46.06 -26.77
N GLU A 177 -44.31 -44.95 -26.07
CA GLU A 177 -45.58 -44.66 -25.38
C GLU A 177 -46.75 -44.41 -26.34
N GLU A 178 -46.46 -43.85 -27.52
CA GLU A 178 -47.40 -43.62 -28.61
C GLU A 178 -47.66 -44.88 -29.45
N ASN A 179 -47.03 -46.02 -29.13
CA ASN A 179 -47.15 -47.27 -29.88
C ASN A 179 -46.88 -47.07 -31.39
N GLU A 180 -45.98 -46.14 -31.75
CA GLU A 180 -45.69 -45.82 -33.15
C GLU A 180 -44.92 -46.97 -33.81
N GLY A 181 -45.36 -47.42 -34.99
CA GLY A 181 -44.77 -48.55 -35.72
C GLY A 181 -45.55 -49.87 -35.61
N TYR A 182 -46.53 -49.95 -34.70
CA TYR A 182 -47.55 -50.99 -34.73
C TYR A 182 -48.61 -50.70 -35.80
N TYR A 183 -49.26 -51.74 -36.32
CA TYR A 183 -50.42 -51.62 -37.21
C TYR A 183 -51.54 -50.83 -36.50
N SER A 184 -52.27 -50.01 -37.26
CA SER A 184 -53.33 -49.13 -36.73
C SER A 184 -54.34 -49.86 -35.83
N SER A 185 -54.69 -51.11 -36.18
CA SER A 185 -55.60 -51.94 -35.38
C SER A 185 -54.99 -52.38 -34.04
N VAL A 186 -53.70 -52.74 -34.02
CA VAL A 186 -52.97 -53.12 -32.79
C VAL A 186 -52.79 -51.89 -31.90
N LYS A 187 -52.41 -50.73 -32.46
CA LYS A 187 -52.29 -49.45 -31.72
C LYS A 187 -53.61 -49.07 -31.05
N GLN A 188 -54.75 -49.20 -31.74
CA GLN A 188 -56.06 -48.94 -31.15
C GLN A 188 -56.39 -49.89 -30.00
N VAL A 189 -56.07 -51.19 -30.11
CA VAL A 189 -56.26 -52.16 -29.01
C VAL A 189 -55.36 -51.83 -27.82
N LEU A 190 -54.08 -51.54 -28.05
CA LEU A 190 -53.16 -51.15 -26.96
C LEU A 190 -53.59 -49.86 -26.27
N ASN A 191 -54.15 -48.89 -27.02
CA ASN A 191 -54.71 -47.68 -26.43
C ASN A 191 -55.97 -47.97 -25.59
N VAL A 192 -56.84 -48.88 -26.02
CA VAL A 192 -57.99 -49.35 -25.22
C VAL A 192 -57.53 -49.97 -23.91
N VAL A 193 -56.49 -50.81 -23.96
CA VAL A 193 -55.87 -51.41 -22.76
C VAL A 193 -55.25 -50.32 -21.87
N LYS A 194 -54.55 -49.34 -22.45
CA LYS A 194 -53.92 -48.22 -21.73
C LYS A 194 -54.96 -47.35 -21.01
N SER A 195 -56.12 -47.10 -21.62
CA SER A 195 -57.20 -46.29 -21.03
C SER A 195 -57.96 -46.98 -19.89
N ASN A 196 -57.97 -48.32 -19.83
CA ASN A 196 -58.66 -49.05 -18.76
C ASN A 196 -57.90 -50.32 -18.33
N LYS A 197 -56.67 -50.14 -17.84
CA LYS A 197 -55.76 -51.24 -17.48
C LYS A 197 -56.33 -52.23 -16.47
N ALA A 198 -57.18 -51.77 -15.55
CA ALA A 198 -57.81 -52.62 -14.54
C ALA A 198 -58.79 -53.65 -15.16
N GLN A 199 -59.50 -53.25 -16.22
CA GLN A 199 -60.44 -54.12 -16.91
C GLN A 199 -59.74 -55.15 -17.83
N TRP A 200 -58.57 -54.79 -18.39
CA TRP A 200 -57.89 -55.57 -19.42
C TRP A 200 -56.57 -56.20 -18.94
N GLN A 201 -56.50 -56.63 -17.68
CA GLN A 201 -55.33 -57.33 -17.13
C GLN A 201 -55.04 -58.66 -17.83
N GLY A 202 -56.04 -59.27 -18.47
CA GLY A 202 -55.89 -60.48 -19.28
C GLY A 202 -55.20 -60.26 -20.64
N ILE A 203 -54.92 -59.01 -21.03
CA ILE A 203 -54.10 -58.69 -22.21
C ILE A 203 -52.65 -58.49 -21.73
N VAL A 204 -51.78 -59.44 -22.05
CA VAL A 204 -50.42 -59.52 -21.48
C VAL A 204 -49.46 -58.57 -22.19
N GLY A 205 -49.50 -58.53 -23.51
CA GLY A 205 -48.59 -57.70 -24.30
C GLY A 205 -48.47 -58.17 -25.74
N VAL A 206 -47.62 -57.49 -26.52
CA VAL A 206 -47.34 -57.87 -27.90
C VAL A 206 -46.15 -58.84 -27.94
N VAL A 207 -46.16 -59.81 -28.84
CA VAL A 207 -45.07 -60.81 -28.97
C VAL A 207 -43.68 -60.15 -29.07
N GLY A 208 -43.54 -59.06 -29.83
CA GLY A 208 -42.28 -58.32 -29.95
C GLY A 208 -41.80 -57.61 -28.68
N GLU A 209 -42.64 -57.41 -27.67
CA GLU A 209 -42.25 -56.83 -26.37
C GLU A 209 -41.88 -57.90 -25.34
N LEU A 210 -42.29 -59.15 -25.59
CA LEU A 210 -42.08 -60.30 -24.70
C LEU A 210 -40.86 -61.14 -25.07
N LEU A 211 -40.09 -60.71 -26.07
CA LEU A 211 -38.91 -61.39 -26.61
C LEU A 211 -37.69 -60.47 -26.53
N GLU A 212 -36.56 -61.01 -26.09
CA GLU A 212 -35.25 -60.37 -26.22
C GLU A 212 -34.42 -61.13 -27.28
N VAL A 213 -33.84 -60.39 -28.23
CA VAL A 213 -33.14 -60.99 -29.38
C VAL A 213 -31.74 -60.39 -29.49
N PRO A 214 -30.68 -61.22 -29.56
CA PRO A 214 -29.32 -60.72 -29.80
C PRO A 214 -29.21 -59.97 -31.13
N LYS A 215 -28.39 -58.90 -31.17
CA LYS A 215 -28.22 -58.02 -32.35
C LYS A 215 -27.96 -58.77 -33.65
N ALA A 216 -27.17 -59.85 -33.58
CA ALA A 216 -26.82 -60.66 -34.74
C ALA A 216 -28.02 -61.31 -35.43
N TYR A 217 -29.12 -61.57 -34.70
CA TYR A 217 -30.27 -62.34 -35.19
C TYR A 217 -31.55 -61.50 -35.38
N GLU A 218 -31.54 -60.20 -35.06
CA GLU A 218 -32.73 -59.34 -35.08
C GLU A 218 -33.46 -59.37 -36.43
N ILE A 219 -32.73 -59.24 -37.54
CA ILE A 219 -33.30 -59.22 -38.90
C ILE A 219 -33.91 -60.59 -39.21
N ALA A 220 -33.21 -61.67 -38.90
CA ALA A 220 -33.69 -63.04 -39.12
C ALA A 220 -34.96 -63.33 -38.32
N ILE A 221 -35.01 -62.98 -37.03
CA ILE A 221 -36.16 -63.24 -36.16
C ILE A 221 -37.37 -62.38 -36.52
N VAL A 222 -37.16 -61.09 -36.82
CA VAL A 222 -38.24 -60.19 -37.27
C VAL A 222 -38.84 -60.68 -38.59
N THR A 223 -38.00 -61.12 -39.51
CA THR A 223 -38.43 -61.67 -40.79
C THR A 223 -39.12 -63.03 -40.59
N ALA A 224 -38.65 -63.85 -39.65
CA ALA A 224 -39.26 -65.13 -39.30
C ALA A 224 -40.68 -64.97 -38.74
N LEU A 225 -40.87 -64.02 -37.81
CA LEU A 225 -42.16 -63.67 -37.20
C LEU A 225 -43.08 -62.93 -38.18
N GLY A 226 -42.53 -62.08 -39.05
CA GLY A 226 -43.30 -61.24 -39.97
C GLY A 226 -44.37 -60.44 -39.22
N GLY A 227 -45.61 -60.43 -39.70
CA GLY A 227 -46.73 -59.75 -39.02
C GLY A 227 -47.08 -60.33 -37.65
N ALA A 228 -46.63 -61.55 -37.31
CA ALA A 228 -46.89 -62.18 -36.03
C ALA A 228 -46.13 -61.53 -34.87
N ILE A 229 -45.08 -60.76 -35.15
CA ILE A 229 -44.36 -59.94 -34.14
C ILE A 229 -45.31 -59.00 -33.40
N GLN A 230 -46.42 -58.59 -34.04
CA GLN A 230 -47.40 -57.66 -33.49
C GLN A 230 -48.65 -58.36 -32.93
N ASN A 231 -48.67 -59.69 -32.87
CA ASN A 231 -49.77 -60.43 -32.29
C ASN A 231 -49.83 -60.17 -30.79
N ILE A 232 -51.05 -60.16 -30.24
CA ILE A 232 -51.29 -59.83 -28.83
C ILE A 232 -51.44 -61.13 -28.04
N VAL A 233 -50.62 -61.31 -27.01
CA VAL A 233 -50.71 -62.42 -26.07
C VAL A 233 -51.77 -62.13 -25.01
N THR A 234 -52.64 -63.10 -24.73
CA THR A 234 -53.67 -62.99 -23.69
C THR A 234 -53.53 -64.11 -22.67
N ALA A 235 -53.94 -63.86 -21.43
CA ALA A 235 -53.89 -64.84 -20.35
C ALA A 235 -54.82 -66.02 -20.64
N SER A 236 -56.02 -65.76 -21.16
CA SER A 236 -56.99 -66.79 -21.53
C SER A 236 -57.73 -66.51 -22.84
N GLU A 237 -58.38 -67.55 -23.39
CA GLU A 237 -59.25 -67.42 -24.58
C GLU A 237 -60.43 -66.49 -24.30
N LYS A 238 -60.90 -66.45 -23.04
CA LYS A 238 -61.98 -65.57 -22.60
C LYS A 238 -61.60 -64.10 -22.78
N ASP A 239 -60.39 -63.73 -22.40
CA ASP A 239 -59.89 -62.34 -22.48
C ASP A 239 -59.77 -61.90 -23.95
N ALA A 240 -59.27 -62.79 -24.82
CA ALA A 240 -59.24 -62.54 -26.26
C ALA A 240 -60.65 -62.32 -26.85
N LYS A 241 -61.63 -63.16 -26.50
CA LYS A 241 -63.03 -63.02 -26.97
C LYS A 241 -63.67 -61.72 -26.49
N GLN A 242 -63.42 -61.31 -25.25
CA GLN A 242 -63.91 -60.04 -24.72
C GLN A 242 -63.34 -58.86 -25.50
N MET A 243 -62.02 -58.86 -25.76
CA MET A 243 -61.40 -57.80 -26.55
C MET A 243 -61.89 -57.77 -28.00
N ILE A 244 -62.08 -58.93 -28.62
CA ILE A 244 -62.64 -59.02 -29.98
C ILE A 244 -64.06 -58.42 -30.05
N SER A 245 -64.89 -58.61 -29.02
CA SER A 245 -66.22 -57.99 -28.94
C SER A 245 -66.14 -56.47 -28.91
N VAL A 246 -65.20 -55.92 -28.14
CA VAL A 246 -64.94 -54.46 -28.08
C VAL A 246 -64.41 -53.93 -29.41
N MET A 247 -63.50 -54.66 -30.06
CA MET A 247 -63.01 -54.32 -31.39
C MET A 247 -64.14 -54.22 -32.41
N LYS A 248 -65.08 -55.18 -32.42
CA LYS A 248 -66.26 -55.17 -33.31
C LYS A 248 -67.16 -53.98 -33.05
N GLN A 249 -67.39 -53.61 -31.78
CA GLN A 249 -68.19 -52.44 -31.42
C GLN A 249 -67.54 -51.12 -31.86
N ARG A 250 -66.21 -51.03 -31.82
CA ARG A 250 -65.44 -49.82 -32.14
C ARG A 250 -64.96 -49.75 -33.59
N GLY A 251 -65.31 -50.73 -34.43
CA GLY A 251 -64.87 -50.79 -35.84
C GLY A 251 -63.36 -51.00 -36.01
N ILE A 252 -62.67 -51.55 -35.00
CA ILE A 252 -61.24 -51.84 -35.07
C ILE A 252 -61.03 -53.00 -36.05
N SER A 253 -60.09 -52.84 -36.98
CA SER A 253 -59.76 -53.86 -37.98
C SER A 253 -59.11 -55.11 -37.36
N ARG A 254 -58.63 -56.03 -38.20
CA ARG A 254 -58.12 -57.35 -37.77
C ARG A 254 -56.90 -57.24 -36.84
N VAL A 255 -56.94 -58.03 -35.76
CA VAL A 255 -55.82 -58.31 -34.84
C VAL A 255 -55.84 -59.80 -34.52
N THR A 256 -54.68 -60.41 -34.35
CA THR A 256 -54.53 -61.82 -33.94
C THR A 256 -54.19 -61.87 -32.46
N PHE A 257 -54.97 -62.63 -31.69
CA PHE A 257 -54.72 -62.89 -30.28
C PHE A 257 -54.15 -64.29 -30.10
N LEU A 258 -53.26 -64.46 -29.12
CA LEU A 258 -52.56 -65.69 -28.78
C LEU A 258 -52.83 -66.01 -27.30
N PRO A 259 -53.91 -66.74 -26.98
CA PRO A 259 -54.24 -67.05 -25.60
C PRO A 259 -53.37 -68.18 -25.05
N LEU A 260 -52.76 -67.96 -23.88
CA LEU A 260 -51.80 -68.88 -23.27
C LEU A 260 -52.41 -70.26 -22.93
N ASP A 261 -53.71 -70.30 -22.61
CA ASP A 261 -54.45 -71.51 -22.27
C ASP A 261 -54.85 -72.37 -23.48
N THR A 262 -54.87 -71.81 -24.70
CA THR A 262 -55.34 -72.50 -25.92
C THR A 262 -54.26 -72.73 -26.97
N VAL A 263 -53.23 -71.88 -27.01
CA VAL A 263 -52.12 -72.06 -27.94
C VAL A 263 -51.32 -73.29 -27.53
N ARG A 264 -51.33 -74.31 -28.39
CA ARG A 264 -50.51 -75.52 -28.19
C ARG A 264 -49.08 -75.25 -28.64
N PRO A 265 -48.07 -75.82 -27.94
CA PRO A 265 -46.69 -75.74 -28.39
C PRO A 265 -46.55 -76.34 -29.79
N GLY A 266 -45.83 -75.65 -30.66
CA GLY A 266 -45.49 -76.16 -31.98
C GLY A 266 -44.61 -77.41 -31.86
N SER A 267 -44.76 -78.37 -32.79
CA SER A 267 -43.78 -79.45 -32.90
C SER A 267 -42.43 -78.86 -33.29
N ARG A 268 -41.43 -79.03 -32.43
CA ARG A 268 -40.03 -78.76 -32.76
C ARG A 268 -39.60 -79.64 -33.93
N ILE A 269 -38.71 -79.11 -34.76
CA ILE A 269 -38.06 -79.89 -35.81
C ILE A 269 -37.12 -80.90 -35.13
N ASN A 270 -37.29 -82.18 -35.44
CA ASN A 270 -36.42 -83.26 -34.96
C ASN A 270 -35.89 -84.04 -36.15
N GLU A 271 -35.08 -83.36 -36.97
CA GLU A 271 -34.50 -83.92 -38.20
C GLU A 271 -33.00 -84.16 -37.96
N LYS A 272 -32.58 -85.42 -38.04
CA LYS A 272 -31.18 -85.80 -37.80
C LYS A 272 -30.29 -85.28 -38.93
N GLY A 273 -29.14 -84.71 -38.57
CA GLY A 273 -28.12 -84.20 -39.51
C GLY A 273 -28.26 -82.73 -39.89
N LEU A 274 -29.39 -82.09 -39.59
CA LEU A 274 -29.64 -80.68 -39.93
C LEU A 274 -28.67 -79.72 -39.22
N GLU A 275 -28.30 -80.03 -37.97
CA GLU A 275 -27.34 -79.26 -37.17
C GLU A 275 -25.90 -79.35 -37.70
N GLN A 276 -25.60 -80.33 -38.56
CA GLN A 276 -24.27 -80.55 -39.15
C GLN A 276 -24.15 -79.92 -40.55
N GLU A 277 -25.23 -79.33 -41.06
CA GLU A 277 -25.25 -78.66 -42.35
C GLU A 277 -24.49 -77.34 -42.30
N ASN A 278 -23.59 -77.13 -43.26
CA ASN A 278 -22.84 -75.89 -43.36
C ASN A 278 -23.79 -74.69 -43.59
N GLY A 279 -23.69 -73.70 -42.69
CA GLY A 279 -24.51 -72.49 -42.64
C GLY A 279 -25.70 -72.52 -41.66
N PHE A 280 -25.99 -73.65 -41.00
CA PHE A 280 -27.01 -73.71 -39.95
C PHE A 280 -26.57 -72.95 -38.69
N LEU A 281 -27.40 -72.00 -38.22
CA LEU A 281 -27.11 -71.22 -37.01
C LEU A 281 -27.93 -71.67 -35.80
N GLY A 282 -29.14 -72.20 -36.03
CA GLY A 282 -30.02 -72.66 -34.97
C GLY A 282 -31.49 -72.64 -35.36
N PHE A 283 -32.34 -73.19 -34.48
CA PHE A 283 -33.78 -72.97 -34.59
C PHE A 283 -34.14 -71.59 -34.08
N ALA A 284 -35.04 -70.88 -34.76
CA ALA A 284 -35.39 -69.50 -34.41
C ALA A 284 -35.94 -69.37 -32.98
N SER A 285 -36.57 -70.43 -32.43
CA SER A 285 -37.07 -70.45 -31.05
C SER A 285 -35.97 -70.55 -29.99
N ASP A 286 -34.78 -71.04 -30.34
CA ASP A 286 -33.66 -71.21 -29.41
C ASP A 286 -32.66 -70.02 -29.49
N LEU A 287 -32.88 -69.10 -30.44
CA LEU A 287 -32.06 -67.91 -30.67
C LEU A 287 -32.67 -66.62 -30.07
N VAL A 288 -33.73 -66.78 -29.28
CA VAL A 288 -34.48 -65.69 -28.61
C VAL A 288 -34.64 -66.02 -27.13
N ASP A 289 -34.63 -64.99 -26.29
CA ASP A 289 -34.81 -65.10 -24.84
C ASP A 289 -36.20 -64.59 -24.44
N PHE A 290 -36.87 -65.29 -23.51
CA PHE A 290 -38.25 -65.03 -23.09
C PHE A 290 -38.63 -65.82 -21.82
N ASP A 291 -39.64 -65.35 -21.09
CA ASP A 291 -40.15 -66.07 -19.90
C ASP A 291 -40.77 -67.42 -20.25
N GLU A 292 -40.50 -68.45 -19.46
CA GLU A 292 -40.95 -69.83 -19.71
C GLU A 292 -42.45 -69.99 -19.96
N VAL A 293 -43.26 -69.10 -19.38
CA VAL A 293 -44.73 -69.06 -19.57
C VAL A 293 -45.11 -68.89 -21.05
N TYR A 294 -44.29 -68.22 -21.85
CA TYR A 294 -44.53 -67.96 -23.27
C TYR A 294 -44.03 -69.07 -24.20
N THR A 295 -43.40 -70.13 -23.67
CA THR A 295 -42.87 -71.26 -24.45
C THR A 295 -43.87 -71.83 -25.47
N PRO A 296 -45.16 -72.08 -25.14
CA PRO A 296 -46.11 -72.62 -26.10
C PRO A 296 -46.33 -71.69 -27.31
N ILE A 297 -46.31 -70.37 -27.09
CA ILE A 297 -46.50 -69.36 -28.12
C ILE A 297 -45.24 -69.24 -28.99
N ILE A 298 -44.06 -69.13 -28.36
CA ILE A 298 -42.80 -68.95 -29.09
C ILE A 298 -42.45 -70.18 -29.91
N THR A 299 -42.62 -71.38 -29.36
CA THR A 299 -42.40 -72.63 -30.12
C THR A 299 -43.42 -72.82 -31.25
N SER A 300 -44.65 -72.32 -31.10
CA SER A 300 -45.66 -72.34 -32.17
C SER A 300 -45.28 -71.41 -33.34
N LEU A 301 -44.78 -70.19 -33.02
CA LEU A 301 -44.42 -69.20 -34.02
C LEU A 301 -43.05 -69.45 -34.68
N LEU A 302 -42.05 -69.86 -33.89
CA LEU A 302 -40.64 -69.95 -34.31
C LEU A 302 -40.08 -71.38 -34.33
N GLY A 303 -40.72 -72.36 -33.68
CA GLY A 303 -40.15 -73.70 -33.50
C GLY A 303 -40.04 -74.56 -34.77
N ARG A 304 -40.60 -74.09 -35.89
CA ARG A 304 -40.49 -74.71 -37.23
C ARG A 304 -39.67 -73.87 -38.22
N ILE A 305 -38.94 -72.88 -37.72
CA ILE A 305 -38.13 -71.96 -38.52
C ILE A 305 -36.67 -72.18 -38.19
N ILE A 306 -35.85 -72.31 -39.22
CA ILE A 306 -34.40 -72.50 -39.12
C ILE A 306 -33.73 -71.20 -39.54
N VAL A 307 -32.75 -70.74 -38.75
CA VAL A 307 -31.92 -69.59 -39.09
C VAL A 307 -30.62 -70.07 -39.73
N VAL A 308 -30.25 -69.44 -40.84
CA VAL A 308 -29.10 -69.77 -41.68
C VAL A 308 -28.28 -68.51 -41.89
N ASP A 309 -26.99 -68.64 -42.16
CA ASP A 309 -26.09 -67.52 -42.39
C ASP A 309 -26.42 -66.71 -43.67
N HIS A 310 -26.40 -67.33 -44.85
CA HIS A 310 -26.48 -66.68 -46.16
C HIS A 310 -27.43 -67.42 -47.12
N MET A 311 -27.82 -66.76 -48.21
CA MET A 311 -28.79 -67.26 -49.18
C MET A 311 -28.35 -68.57 -49.87
N GLU A 312 -27.07 -68.71 -50.24
CA GLU A 312 -26.56 -69.91 -50.91
C GLU A 312 -26.71 -71.16 -50.04
N ASN A 313 -26.34 -71.05 -48.75
CA ASN A 313 -26.46 -72.13 -47.78
C ASN A 313 -27.93 -72.45 -47.51
N ALA A 314 -28.80 -71.43 -47.39
CA ALA A 314 -30.23 -71.63 -47.19
C ALA A 314 -30.87 -72.38 -48.37
N SER A 315 -30.49 -72.06 -49.61
CA SER A 315 -30.95 -72.75 -50.82
C SER A 315 -30.49 -74.21 -50.88
N ARG A 316 -29.25 -74.48 -50.47
CA ARG A 316 -28.68 -75.84 -50.40
C ARG A 316 -29.42 -76.70 -49.37
N ILE A 317 -29.61 -76.18 -48.15
CA ILE A 317 -30.33 -76.85 -47.07
C ILE A 317 -31.80 -77.06 -47.46
N ALA A 318 -32.47 -76.04 -48.02
CA ALA A 318 -33.85 -76.16 -48.49
C ALA A 318 -34.02 -77.32 -49.49
N LYS A 319 -33.11 -77.45 -50.47
CA LYS A 319 -33.14 -78.55 -51.45
C LYS A 319 -32.86 -79.91 -50.84
N ALA A 320 -31.82 -80.03 -50.01
CA ALA A 320 -31.41 -81.29 -49.38
C ALA A 320 -32.55 -81.92 -48.55
N TYR A 321 -33.36 -81.09 -47.90
CA TYR A 321 -34.49 -81.53 -47.08
C TYR A 321 -35.84 -81.43 -47.80
N GLY A 322 -35.87 -81.26 -49.13
CA GLY A 322 -37.08 -81.29 -49.94
C GLY A 322 -38.08 -80.15 -49.67
N TYR A 323 -37.58 -78.98 -49.30
CA TYR A 323 -38.36 -77.77 -48.96
C TYR A 323 -39.40 -78.03 -47.86
N ARG A 324 -39.09 -78.92 -46.90
CA ARG A 324 -39.99 -79.26 -45.79
C ARG A 324 -40.08 -78.19 -44.70
N TYR A 325 -39.02 -77.38 -44.53
CA TYR A 325 -38.90 -76.42 -43.43
C TYR A 325 -38.80 -74.98 -43.95
N LYS A 326 -39.22 -74.03 -43.11
CA LYS A 326 -39.03 -72.61 -43.37
C LYS A 326 -37.61 -72.21 -42.93
N LEU A 327 -36.82 -71.64 -43.84
CA LEU A 327 -35.47 -71.14 -43.55
C LEU A 327 -35.45 -69.62 -43.68
N VAL A 328 -34.72 -68.94 -42.78
CA VAL A 328 -34.53 -67.49 -42.81
C VAL A 328 -33.04 -67.18 -42.66
N THR A 329 -32.50 -66.31 -43.51
CA THR A 329 -31.10 -65.89 -43.44
C THR A 329 -30.90 -64.72 -42.47
N LEU A 330 -29.64 -64.42 -42.12
CA LEU A 330 -29.32 -63.21 -41.34
C LEU A 330 -29.68 -61.91 -42.05
N GLU A 331 -29.74 -61.90 -43.38
CA GLU A 331 -30.09 -60.73 -44.20
C GLU A 331 -31.60 -60.59 -44.43
N GLY A 332 -32.40 -61.59 -44.05
CA GLY A 332 -33.87 -61.54 -44.11
C GLY A 332 -34.49 -62.15 -45.38
N GLU A 333 -33.76 -62.98 -46.11
CA GLU A 333 -34.36 -63.85 -47.13
C GLU A 333 -35.13 -65.00 -46.48
N VAL A 334 -36.31 -65.31 -47.00
CA VAL A 334 -37.20 -66.36 -46.48
C VAL A 334 -37.45 -67.44 -47.53
N PHE A 335 -37.09 -68.67 -47.21
CA PHE A 335 -37.44 -69.87 -47.96
C PHE A 335 -38.60 -70.56 -47.24
N ASN A 336 -39.82 -70.51 -47.78
CA ASN A 336 -40.96 -71.16 -47.16
C ASN A 336 -41.00 -72.66 -47.47
N SER A 337 -41.69 -73.41 -46.60
CA SER A 337 -42.05 -74.80 -46.87
C SER A 337 -42.88 -74.89 -48.16
N GLY A 338 -42.46 -75.71 -49.11
CA GLY A 338 -43.07 -75.81 -50.45
C GLY A 338 -42.35 -75.03 -51.56
N GLY A 339 -41.23 -74.36 -51.26
CA GLY A 339 -40.28 -73.89 -52.27
C GLY A 339 -40.43 -72.45 -52.76
N SER A 340 -41.38 -71.67 -52.22
CA SER A 340 -41.45 -70.23 -52.50
C SER A 340 -40.35 -69.46 -51.78
N LEU A 341 -39.73 -68.50 -52.46
CA LEU A 341 -38.69 -67.62 -51.92
C LEU A 341 -39.22 -66.18 -51.82
N SER A 342 -38.89 -65.47 -50.74
CA SER A 342 -39.20 -64.06 -50.55
C SER A 342 -37.95 -63.31 -50.10
N GLY A 343 -37.66 -62.18 -50.72
CA GLY A 343 -36.51 -61.34 -50.39
C GLY A 343 -36.71 -59.91 -50.89
N GLY A 344 -36.09 -58.94 -50.23
CA GLY A 344 -36.17 -57.52 -50.56
C GLY A 344 -35.41 -56.65 -49.56
N SER A 345 -35.05 -55.43 -49.95
CA SER A 345 -34.33 -54.51 -49.06
C SER A 345 -35.26 -53.92 -48.00
N MET A 346 -35.09 -54.27 -46.73
CA MET A 346 -35.73 -53.60 -45.60
C MET A 346 -35.16 -52.18 -45.45
N LYS A 347 -35.77 -51.18 -46.10
CA LYS A 347 -35.28 -49.79 -46.10
C LYS A 347 -35.49 -49.00 -44.80
N ASN A 348 -36.12 -49.56 -43.77
CA ASN A 348 -36.36 -48.89 -42.48
C ASN A 348 -35.87 -49.75 -41.31
N GLN A 349 -34.55 -49.84 -41.12
CA GLN A 349 -33.96 -50.50 -39.93
C GLN A 349 -34.25 -49.75 -38.62
N SER A 350 -34.51 -48.44 -38.67
CA SER A 350 -34.72 -47.56 -37.50
C SER A 350 -36.11 -47.65 -36.85
N ASN A 351 -37.06 -48.37 -37.46
CA ASN A 351 -38.42 -48.51 -36.94
C ASN A 351 -38.73 -49.92 -36.40
N ASN A 352 -37.69 -50.71 -36.15
CA ASN A 352 -37.85 -52.06 -35.62
C ASN A 352 -38.12 -52.02 -34.11
N ILE A 353 -39.11 -52.77 -33.63
CA ILE A 353 -39.56 -52.74 -32.23
C ILE A 353 -38.42 -53.19 -31.29
N PHE A 354 -37.60 -54.15 -31.71
CA PHE A 354 -36.46 -54.66 -30.95
C PHE A 354 -35.27 -53.69 -30.87
N SER A 355 -34.92 -53.00 -31.97
CA SER A 355 -33.78 -52.08 -31.98
C SER A 355 -33.98 -50.91 -31.03
N ARG A 356 -35.23 -50.42 -30.90
CA ARG A 356 -35.60 -49.33 -29.98
C ARG A 356 -35.46 -49.72 -28.51
N ALA A 357 -35.87 -50.93 -28.13
CA ALA A 357 -35.77 -51.39 -26.75
C ALA A 357 -34.31 -51.49 -26.30
N ARG A 358 -33.41 -51.98 -27.18
CA ARG A 358 -31.97 -51.99 -26.93
C ARG A 358 -31.38 -50.57 -26.90
N GLU A 359 -31.72 -49.71 -27.87
CA GLU A 359 -31.26 -48.32 -27.90
C GLU A 359 -31.66 -47.57 -26.61
N LEU A 360 -32.87 -47.80 -26.10
CA LEU A 360 -33.31 -47.26 -24.80
C LEU A 360 -32.41 -47.74 -23.66
N LYS A 361 -32.10 -49.03 -23.59
CA LYS A 361 -31.22 -49.61 -22.56
C LYS A 361 -29.80 -49.04 -22.65
N GLU A 362 -29.18 -49.07 -23.83
CA GLU A 362 -27.83 -48.55 -24.07
C GLU A 362 -27.71 -47.05 -23.76
N MET A 363 -28.70 -46.24 -24.16
CA MET A 363 -28.70 -44.80 -23.89
C MET A 363 -28.93 -44.50 -22.41
N THR A 364 -29.73 -45.31 -21.70
CA THR A 364 -29.94 -45.17 -20.25
C THR A 364 -28.66 -45.50 -19.48
N GLU A 365 -27.97 -46.59 -19.83
CA GLU A 365 -26.68 -46.97 -19.23
C GLU A 365 -25.60 -45.90 -19.48
N LYS A 366 -25.53 -45.35 -20.70
CA LYS A 366 -24.62 -44.24 -21.02
C LYS A 366 -24.94 -42.97 -20.22
N LEU A 367 -26.21 -42.64 -20.03
CA LEU A 367 -26.61 -41.47 -19.24
C LEU A 367 -26.19 -41.62 -17.77
N GLU A 368 -26.41 -42.79 -17.18
CA GLU A 368 -25.99 -43.06 -15.79
C GLU A 368 -24.46 -43.01 -15.64
N ALA A 369 -23.70 -43.55 -16.60
CA ALA A 369 -22.25 -43.43 -16.61
C ALA A 369 -21.79 -41.96 -16.66
N LEU A 370 -22.40 -41.13 -17.52
CA LEU A 370 -22.09 -39.70 -17.61
C LEU A 370 -22.50 -38.93 -16.34
N ARG A 371 -23.60 -39.31 -15.68
CA ARG A 371 -24.01 -38.71 -14.38
C ARG A 371 -22.99 -38.95 -13.28
N VAL A 372 -22.42 -40.15 -13.22
CA VAL A 372 -21.34 -40.47 -12.27
C VAL A 372 -20.09 -39.65 -12.59
N GLU A 373 -19.72 -39.53 -13.87
CA GLU A 373 -18.58 -38.72 -14.28
C GLU A 373 -18.78 -37.22 -13.99
N GLN A 374 -19.99 -36.69 -14.24
CA GLN A 374 -20.37 -35.32 -13.92
C GLN A 374 -20.21 -35.05 -12.42
N LYS A 375 -20.79 -35.89 -11.57
CA LYS A 375 -20.73 -35.72 -10.10
C LYS A 375 -19.30 -35.76 -9.58
N GLN A 376 -18.45 -36.63 -10.13
CA GLN A 376 -17.04 -36.67 -9.77
C GLN A 376 -16.29 -35.42 -10.26
N GLY A 377 -16.59 -34.95 -11.47
CA GLY A 377 -16.03 -33.72 -12.03
C GLY A 377 -16.41 -32.47 -11.23
N GLU A 378 -17.67 -32.36 -10.81
CA GLU A 378 -18.18 -31.27 -9.99
C GLU A 378 -17.46 -31.21 -8.63
N LYS A 379 -17.28 -32.37 -7.98
CA LYS A 379 -16.52 -32.45 -6.72
C LYS A 379 -15.07 -32.01 -6.91
N ASN A 380 -14.39 -32.49 -7.96
CA ASN A 380 -13.01 -32.08 -8.25
C ASN A 380 -12.92 -30.57 -8.52
N LEU A 381 -13.90 -30.00 -9.23
CA LEU A 381 -13.96 -28.56 -9.50
C LEU A 381 -14.15 -27.75 -8.20
N GLU A 382 -14.99 -28.23 -7.28
CA GLU A 382 -15.20 -27.62 -5.96
C GLU A 382 -13.89 -27.63 -5.14
N ASP A 383 -13.21 -28.78 -5.07
CA ASP A 383 -11.95 -28.93 -4.33
C ASP A 383 -10.83 -28.02 -4.88
N VAL A 384 -10.68 -27.96 -6.21
CA VAL A 384 -9.72 -27.06 -6.88
C VAL A 384 -10.10 -25.60 -6.66
N THR A 385 -11.39 -25.25 -6.78
CA THR A 385 -11.86 -23.87 -6.56
C THR A 385 -11.59 -23.42 -5.12
N ARG A 386 -11.87 -24.27 -4.12
CA ARG A 386 -11.59 -23.99 -2.71
C ARG A 386 -10.09 -23.80 -2.47
N SER A 387 -9.26 -24.67 -3.03
CA SER A 387 -7.80 -24.60 -2.92
C SER A 387 -7.24 -23.34 -3.56
N LEU A 388 -7.74 -22.98 -4.75
CA LEU A 388 -7.37 -21.76 -5.46
C LEU A 388 -7.77 -20.50 -4.69
N THR A 389 -8.99 -20.47 -4.13
CA THR A 389 -9.48 -19.31 -3.36
C THR A 389 -8.61 -19.08 -2.12
N THR A 390 -8.32 -20.15 -1.37
CA THR A 390 -7.43 -20.11 -0.20
C THR A 390 -6.02 -19.63 -0.59
N LEU A 391 -5.49 -20.13 -1.71
CA LEU A 391 -4.18 -19.74 -2.21
C LEU A 391 -4.14 -18.26 -2.64
N ILE A 392 -5.19 -17.75 -3.31
CA ILE A 392 -5.31 -16.35 -3.70
C ILE A 392 -5.24 -15.44 -2.47
N THR A 393 -6.02 -15.74 -1.42
CA THR A 393 -5.99 -14.95 -0.18
C THR A 393 -4.60 -14.97 0.46
N SER A 394 -3.97 -16.15 0.58
CA SER A 394 -2.62 -16.24 1.15
C SER A 394 -1.55 -15.53 0.31
N TYR A 395 -1.70 -15.52 -1.02
CA TYR A 395 -0.82 -14.82 -1.95
C TYR A 395 -0.95 -13.30 -1.80
N GLU A 396 -2.17 -12.78 -1.68
CA GLU A 396 -2.44 -11.34 -1.48
C GLU A 396 -1.91 -10.85 -0.14
N GLU A 397 -2.09 -11.63 0.93
CA GLU A 397 -1.51 -11.36 2.25
C GLU A 397 0.02 -11.33 2.21
N ALA A 398 0.65 -12.37 1.63
CA ALA A 398 2.10 -12.44 1.48
C ALA A 398 2.65 -11.29 0.65
N THR A 399 1.97 -10.90 -0.43
CA THR A 399 2.36 -9.78 -1.29
C THR A 399 2.28 -8.46 -0.54
N THR A 400 1.24 -8.24 0.27
CA THR A 400 1.08 -7.01 1.08
C THR A 400 2.14 -6.91 2.17
N ILE A 401 2.49 -8.04 2.81
CA ILE A 401 3.59 -8.08 3.77
C ILE A 401 4.92 -7.79 3.06
N TRP A 402 5.11 -8.33 1.84
CA TRP A 402 6.30 -8.10 1.04
C TRP A 402 6.47 -6.63 0.66
N THR A 403 5.41 -5.97 0.18
CA THR A 403 5.46 -4.54 -0.17
C THR A 403 5.77 -3.68 1.06
N ARG A 404 5.08 -3.92 2.18
CA ARG A 404 5.34 -3.18 3.43
C ARG A 404 6.78 -3.34 3.90
N LEU A 405 7.30 -4.57 3.91
CA LEU A 405 8.66 -4.84 4.36
C LEU A 405 9.71 -4.26 3.40
N ASN A 406 9.40 -4.21 2.10
CA ASN A 406 10.25 -3.60 1.08
C ASN A 406 10.32 -2.08 1.25
N ASP A 407 9.21 -1.45 1.61
CA ASP A 407 9.19 -0.01 1.93
C ASP A 407 9.91 0.28 3.25
N GLU A 408 9.75 -0.57 4.28
CA GLU A 408 10.53 -0.47 5.53
C GLU A 408 12.04 -0.58 5.27
N GLU A 409 12.50 -1.53 4.44
CA GLU A 409 13.92 -1.69 4.08
C GLU A 409 14.47 -0.45 3.37
N LYS A 410 13.73 0.12 2.41
CA LYS A 410 14.10 1.36 1.74
C LYS A 410 14.15 2.55 2.71
N ASN A 411 13.19 2.65 3.63
CA ASN A 411 13.16 3.71 4.63
C ASN A 411 14.38 3.65 5.55
N TYR A 412 14.77 2.45 6.01
CA TYR A 412 16.02 2.29 6.75
C TYR A 412 17.23 2.73 5.93
N GLY A 413 17.28 2.38 4.63
CA GLY A 413 18.34 2.83 3.73
C GLY A 413 18.46 4.36 3.63
N LEU A 414 17.33 5.05 3.48
CA LEU A 414 17.27 6.53 3.43
C LEU A 414 17.67 7.16 4.77
N GLU A 415 17.25 6.61 5.90
CA GLU A 415 17.65 7.09 7.22
C GLU A 415 19.15 6.90 7.49
N ILE A 416 19.72 5.77 7.08
CA ILE A 416 21.16 5.51 7.15
C ILE A 416 21.91 6.56 6.33
N GLU A 417 21.48 6.84 5.10
CA GLU A 417 22.13 7.84 4.24
C GLU A 417 22.10 9.24 4.88
N LYS A 418 20.92 9.67 5.36
CA LYS A 418 20.75 10.95 6.07
C LYS A 418 21.66 11.05 7.29
N ASN A 419 21.67 10.02 8.15
CA ASN A 419 22.48 10.00 9.36
C ASN A 419 23.97 9.94 9.05
N THR A 420 24.37 9.22 8.00
CA THR A 420 25.77 9.15 7.55
C THR A 420 26.26 10.50 7.01
N HIS A 421 25.40 11.22 6.26
CA HIS A 421 25.71 12.58 5.80
C HIS A 421 25.83 13.55 6.98
N ALA A 422 24.89 13.50 7.94
CA ALA A 422 24.96 14.31 9.16
C ALA A 422 26.25 14.03 9.95
N LEU A 423 26.60 12.76 10.14
CA LEU A 423 27.85 12.35 10.79
C LEU A 423 29.09 12.90 10.09
N LYS A 424 29.12 12.89 8.75
CA LYS A 424 30.21 13.46 7.96
C LYS A 424 30.36 14.97 8.21
N LEU A 425 29.25 15.70 8.27
CA LEU A 425 29.25 17.13 8.59
C LEU A 425 29.77 17.39 10.01
N THR A 426 29.28 16.64 11.01
CA THR A 426 29.72 16.75 12.41
C THR A 426 31.23 16.50 12.54
N LYS A 427 31.75 15.46 11.87
CA LYS A 427 33.20 15.14 11.84
C LYS A 427 34.02 16.23 11.14
N ALA A 428 33.51 16.83 10.06
CA ALA A 428 34.18 17.94 9.39
C ALA A 428 34.26 19.18 10.29
N ASN A 429 33.18 19.52 10.98
CA ASN A 429 33.16 20.62 11.96
C ASN A 429 34.13 20.37 13.12
N GLN A 430 34.18 19.12 13.61
CA GLN A 430 35.14 18.75 14.64
C GLN A 430 36.59 18.94 14.18
N LEU A 431 36.93 18.50 12.96
CA LEU A 431 38.27 18.67 12.40
C LEU A 431 38.65 20.15 12.24
N GLN A 432 37.71 21.01 11.87
CA GLN A 432 37.94 22.46 11.83
C GLN A 432 38.28 23.03 13.20
N LEU A 433 37.54 22.65 14.25
CA LEU A 433 37.83 23.08 15.62
C LEU A 433 39.16 22.54 16.15
N ILE A 434 39.52 21.29 15.80
CA ILE A 434 40.83 20.73 16.14
C ILE A 434 41.95 21.54 15.49
N ASN A 435 41.81 21.91 14.21
CA ASN A 435 42.79 22.75 13.53
C ASN A 435 42.86 24.17 14.12
N GLU A 436 41.72 24.79 14.44
CA GLU A 436 41.69 26.10 15.12
C GLU A 436 42.41 26.03 16.47
N ARG A 437 42.17 24.97 17.25
CA ARG A 437 42.86 24.73 18.52
C ARG A 437 44.38 24.60 18.31
N ASN A 438 44.82 23.84 17.32
CA ASN A 438 46.26 23.66 17.05
C ASN A 438 46.92 24.99 16.66
N ASN A 439 46.26 25.82 15.84
CA ASN A 439 46.76 27.15 15.48
C ASN A 439 46.84 28.09 16.70
N ILE A 440 45.89 27.99 17.64
CA ILE A 440 45.93 28.73 18.90
C ILE A 440 47.08 28.24 19.77
N ASP A 441 47.29 26.92 19.87
CA ASP A 441 48.41 26.31 20.59
C ASP A 441 49.75 26.86 20.04
N GLU A 442 49.94 26.88 18.72
CA GLU A 442 51.13 27.47 18.08
C GLU A 442 51.29 28.98 18.36
N SER A 443 50.19 29.73 18.36
CA SER A 443 50.21 31.19 18.64
C SER A 443 50.59 31.48 20.10
N ILE A 444 50.08 30.69 21.05
CA ILE A 444 50.44 30.78 22.46
C ILE A 444 51.93 30.51 22.64
N ASP A 445 52.47 29.48 21.99
CA ASP A 445 53.90 29.15 22.08
C ASP A 445 54.79 30.28 21.51
N GLN A 446 54.38 30.93 20.41
CA GLN A 446 55.10 32.10 19.86
C GLN A 446 55.06 33.31 20.81
N ILE A 447 53.91 33.60 21.42
CA ILE A 447 53.78 34.69 22.39
C ILE A 447 54.65 34.43 23.62
N LYS A 448 54.68 33.20 24.13
CA LYS A 448 55.54 32.81 25.25
C LYS A 448 57.02 33.01 24.93
N GLN A 449 57.47 32.58 23.75
CA GLN A 449 58.85 32.80 23.32
C GLN A 449 59.18 34.29 23.23
N GLY A 450 58.30 35.10 22.62
CA GLY A 450 58.49 36.56 22.55
C GLY A 450 58.53 37.24 23.92
N LYS A 451 57.70 36.77 24.86
CA LYS A 451 57.68 37.24 26.25
C LYS A 451 58.98 36.90 26.98
N ASP A 452 59.45 35.66 26.88
CA ASP A 452 60.71 35.22 27.49
C ASP A 452 61.92 36.04 26.97
N GLU A 453 61.92 36.40 25.68
CA GLU A 453 62.93 37.28 25.09
C GLU A 453 62.83 38.72 25.59
N ALA A 454 61.62 39.27 25.72
CA ALA A 454 61.38 40.60 26.26
C ALA A 454 61.78 40.70 27.74
N GLU A 455 61.45 39.69 28.55
CA GLU A 455 61.83 39.61 29.97
C GLU A 455 63.36 39.56 30.16
N LYS A 456 64.08 38.83 29.31
CA LYS A 456 65.55 38.82 29.32
C LYS A 456 66.13 40.20 29.04
N LYS A 457 65.66 40.88 27.98
CA LYS A 457 66.10 42.25 27.64
C LYS A 457 65.74 43.25 28.73
N LEU A 458 64.57 43.12 29.35
CA LEU A 458 64.14 43.96 30.46
C LEU A 458 65.10 43.83 31.65
N ASN A 459 65.48 42.60 32.01
CA ASN A 459 66.43 42.36 33.10
C ASN A 459 67.81 42.93 32.78
N GLU A 460 68.32 42.74 31.56
CA GLU A 460 69.58 43.35 31.10
C GLU A 460 69.53 44.89 31.17
N LEU A 461 68.43 45.51 30.73
CA LEU A 461 68.25 46.96 30.82
C LEU A 461 68.18 47.46 32.26
N ARG A 462 67.51 46.73 33.17
CA ARG A 462 67.44 47.07 34.60
C ARG A 462 68.81 47.00 35.28
N GLU A 463 69.62 45.98 34.98
CA GLU A 463 70.99 45.88 35.49
C GLU A 463 71.86 47.05 34.99
N ASN A 464 71.77 47.38 33.71
CA ASN A 464 72.48 48.51 33.12
C ASN A 464 72.01 49.86 33.71
N LEU A 465 70.72 50.02 33.96
CA LEU A 465 70.15 51.23 34.56
C LEU A 465 70.69 51.46 35.98
N ALA A 466 70.78 50.38 36.79
CA ALA A 466 71.36 50.43 38.13
C ALA A 466 72.86 50.78 38.10
N SER A 467 73.61 50.29 37.10
CA SER A 467 75.00 50.67 36.89
C SER A 467 75.14 52.16 36.52
N ASP A 468 74.32 52.66 35.59
CA ASP A 468 74.33 54.07 35.18
C ASP A 468 73.95 55.00 36.34
N GLU A 469 72.99 54.59 37.20
CA GLU A 469 72.62 55.35 38.40
C GLU A 469 73.83 55.53 39.33
N ASN A 470 74.58 54.45 39.60
CA ASN A 470 75.79 54.53 40.41
C ASN A 470 76.83 55.49 39.80
N VAL A 471 77.05 55.43 38.48
CA VAL A 471 77.99 56.34 37.78
C VAL A 471 77.53 57.80 37.89
N ILE A 472 76.24 58.08 37.72
CA ILE A 472 75.69 59.43 37.89
C ILE A 472 75.92 59.92 39.33
N THR A 473 75.67 59.09 40.35
CA THR A 473 75.91 59.49 41.73
C THR A 473 77.38 59.77 42.03
N GLU A 474 78.31 59.00 41.47
CA GLU A 474 79.75 59.21 41.63
C GLU A 474 80.20 60.52 40.95
N LEU A 475 79.73 60.79 39.73
CA LEU A 475 80.01 62.05 39.03
C LEU A 475 79.44 63.27 39.78
N GLU A 476 78.23 63.17 40.34
CA GLU A 476 77.63 64.24 41.16
C GLU A 476 78.43 64.49 42.45
N GLN A 477 78.92 63.43 43.12
CA GLN A 477 79.82 63.57 44.27
C GLN A 477 81.12 64.27 43.87
N ASN A 478 81.74 63.87 42.75
CA ASN A 478 82.95 64.52 42.22
C ASN A 478 82.72 66.01 41.87
N LEU A 479 81.53 66.36 41.38
CA LEU A 479 81.14 67.72 41.07
C LEU A 479 81.04 68.58 42.33
N THR A 480 80.41 68.05 43.39
CA THR A 480 80.30 68.75 44.68
C THR A 480 81.67 68.93 45.34
N ALA A 481 82.54 67.92 45.30
CA ALA A 481 83.91 68.00 45.80
C ALA A 481 84.74 69.06 45.06
N SER A 482 84.68 69.06 43.73
CA SER A 482 85.42 70.01 42.87
C SER A 482 84.90 71.45 43.02
N ARG A 483 83.59 71.64 43.17
CA ARG A 483 82.99 72.95 43.51
C ARG A 483 83.49 73.46 44.86
N GLY A 484 83.52 72.59 45.87
CA GLY A 484 84.05 72.93 47.19
C GLY A 484 85.54 73.29 47.19
N GLN A 485 86.35 72.65 46.34
CA GLN A 485 87.75 73.03 46.14
C GLN A 485 87.89 74.41 45.47
N ARG A 486 87.07 74.70 44.45
CA ARG A 486 87.08 76.00 43.78
C ARG A 486 86.71 77.14 44.72
N GLU A 487 85.67 76.95 45.55
CA GLU A 487 85.26 77.96 46.53
C GLU A 487 86.34 78.25 47.58
N LYS A 488 87.08 77.22 48.02
CA LYS A 488 88.24 77.39 48.92
C LYS A 488 89.35 78.22 48.26
N LEU A 489 89.69 77.94 47.00
CA LEU A 489 90.71 78.68 46.26
C LEU A 489 90.30 80.12 45.98
N GLU A 490 89.03 80.37 45.64
CA GLU A 490 88.48 81.73 45.46
C GLU A 490 88.54 82.55 46.78
N LYS A 491 88.26 81.93 47.93
CA LYS A 491 88.44 82.54 49.26
C LYS A 491 89.92 82.87 49.56
N GLN A 492 90.84 81.97 49.26
CA GLN A 492 92.28 82.23 49.42
C GLN A 492 92.79 83.33 48.49
N LEU A 493 92.29 83.39 47.26
CA LEU A 493 92.63 84.43 46.28
C LEU A 493 92.17 85.81 46.77
N THR A 494 90.97 85.92 47.32
CA THR A 494 90.43 87.17 47.87
C THR A 494 91.21 87.64 49.09
N GLU A 495 91.57 86.76 50.03
CA GLU A 495 92.45 87.08 51.16
C GLU A 495 93.81 87.62 50.71
N LYS A 496 94.44 86.96 49.72
CA LYS A 496 95.74 87.38 49.17
C LYS A 496 95.66 88.73 48.44
N ARG A 497 94.56 89.02 47.71
CA ARG A 497 94.31 90.32 47.07
C ARG A 497 94.16 91.45 48.10
N ILE A 498 93.48 91.20 49.23
CA ILE A 498 93.36 92.16 50.32
C ILE A 498 94.75 92.47 50.91
N GLY A 499 95.58 91.44 51.12
CA GLY A 499 96.96 91.60 51.59
C GLY A 499 97.86 92.42 50.64
N LEU A 500 97.70 92.25 49.32
CA LEU A 500 98.40 93.07 48.32
C LEU A 500 97.95 94.54 48.39
N SER A 501 96.65 94.80 48.48
CA SER A 501 96.07 96.15 48.56
C SER A 501 96.58 96.93 49.79
N SER A 502 96.69 96.28 50.94
CA SER A 502 97.27 96.87 52.16
C SER A 502 98.75 97.25 51.99
N THR A 503 99.52 96.43 51.28
CA THR A 503 100.96 96.69 51.02
C THR A 503 101.13 97.91 50.11
N ILE A 504 100.26 98.06 49.10
CA ILE A 504 100.24 99.20 48.19
C ILE A 504 99.88 100.51 48.93
N GLN A 505 98.90 100.48 49.83
CA GLN A 505 98.55 101.66 50.65
C GLN A 505 99.71 102.13 51.54
N ASN A 506 100.41 101.19 52.20
CA ASN A 506 101.56 101.51 53.05
C ASN A 506 102.72 102.13 52.26
N MET A 507 102.94 101.67 51.03
CA MET A 507 103.98 102.20 50.13
C MET A 507 103.67 103.63 49.70
N ASN A 508 102.41 103.92 49.34
CA ASN A 508 101.99 105.26 48.94
C ASN A 508 102.11 106.27 50.11
N PHE A 509 101.79 105.86 51.34
CA PHE A 509 101.97 106.71 52.53
C PHE A 509 103.44 107.12 52.76
N MET A 510 104.41 106.25 52.47
CA MET A 510 105.84 106.59 52.60
C MET A 510 106.33 107.53 51.49
N ILE A 511 105.79 107.39 50.28
CA ILE A 511 106.11 108.26 49.15
C ILE A 511 105.68 109.71 49.45
N ASP A 512 104.54 109.91 50.10
CA ASP A 512 104.05 111.25 50.43
C ASP A 512 104.87 111.92 51.55
N GLN A 513 105.40 111.17 52.53
CA GLN A 513 106.31 111.74 53.56
C GLN A 513 107.69 112.14 53.04
N ILE A 514 108.16 111.49 51.97
CA ILE A 514 109.42 111.84 51.29
C ILE A 514 109.23 113.14 50.51
N LYS A 515 108.10 113.31 49.82
CA LYS A 515 107.78 114.52 49.04
C LYS A 515 107.69 115.80 49.87
N GLU A 516 107.10 115.76 51.06
CA GLU A 516 107.01 116.95 51.95
C GLU A 516 108.37 117.47 52.46
N LEU A 517 109.39 116.60 52.56
CA LEU A 517 110.74 116.99 53.01
C LEU A 517 111.65 117.45 51.86
N GLU A 518 111.39 117.00 50.63
CA GLU A 518 112.13 117.38 49.43
C GLU A 518 111.66 118.73 48.85
N GLU A 519 110.37 119.08 48.98
CA GLU A 519 109.81 120.35 48.48
C GLU A 519 110.27 121.61 49.24
N ALA A 520 110.88 121.46 50.43
CA ALA A 520 111.42 122.58 51.20
C ALA A 520 112.87 122.99 50.84
N ILE A 521 113.58 122.23 50.00
CA ILE A 521 115.02 122.42 49.73
C ILE A 521 115.35 122.93 48.31
N ASN A 522 114.43 122.89 47.34
CA ASN A 522 114.80 123.30 45.98
C ASN A 522 113.63 123.87 45.18
N ASN A 523 113.63 125.18 44.95
CA ASN A 523 112.76 125.81 43.98
C ASN A 523 113.59 126.39 42.83
N HIS A 524 113.13 126.15 41.61
CA HIS A 524 113.58 126.70 40.33
C HIS A 524 115.01 126.37 39.85
N ASP A 525 115.16 125.28 39.10
CA ASP A 525 115.25 125.39 37.63
C ASP A 525 115.28 124.04 36.89
N THR A 526 114.39 123.94 35.90
CA THR A 526 114.51 123.18 34.65
C THR A 526 114.51 121.64 34.69
N LYS A 527 113.29 121.07 34.68
CA LYS A 527 112.56 120.66 33.46
C LYS A 527 113.39 119.97 32.33
N SER A 528 112.75 118.97 31.72
CA SER A 528 112.77 118.73 30.27
C SER A 528 113.91 117.89 29.65
N ALA A 529 113.97 116.60 29.99
CA ALA A 529 114.74 115.63 29.18
C ALA A 529 114.09 114.23 28.97
N GLN A 530 113.00 113.88 29.67
CA GLN A 530 112.53 112.47 29.69
C GLN A 530 111.21 112.18 28.94
N LEU A 531 110.66 113.14 28.19
CA LEU A 531 109.37 112.96 27.50
C LEU A 531 109.47 112.63 26.00
N SER A 532 110.67 112.34 25.47
CA SER A 532 110.86 112.03 24.04
C SER A 532 110.94 110.53 23.72
N GLU A 533 111.04 109.65 24.73
CA GLU A 533 111.25 108.21 24.51
C GLU A 533 109.92 107.40 24.53
N THR A 534 108.85 107.98 25.07
CA THR A 534 107.54 107.31 25.19
C THR A 534 106.67 107.41 23.93
N VAL A 535 106.97 108.30 22.97
CA VAL A 535 106.13 108.49 21.77
C VAL A 535 106.45 107.45 20.68
N GLU A 536 107.72 107.08 20.46
CA GLU A 536 108.10 106.07 19.46
C GLU A 536 107.59 104.66 19.81
N LYS A 537 107.45 104.34 21.10
CA LYS A 537 106.93 103.03 21.55
C LYS A 537 105.45 102.83 21.21
N TYR A 538 104.63 103.88 21.30
CA TYR A 538 103.20 103.79 21.01
C TYR A 538 102.88 103.82 19.50
N GLU A 539 103.74 104.39 18.65
CA GLU A 539 103.54 104.36 17.19
C GLU A 539 103.79 102.97 16.56
N ALA A 540 104.71 102.18 17.13
CA ALA A 540 104.96 100.79 16.74
C ALA A 540 103.82 99.84 17.17
N GLU A 541 103.17 100.11 18.30
CA GLU A 541 102.07 99.28 18.83
C GLU A 541 100.75 99.53 18.04
N ILE A 542 100.53 100.78 17.59
CA ILE A 542 99.37 101.15 16.76
C ILE A 542 99.44 100.54 15.35
N THR A 543 100.64 100.34 14.80
CA THR A 543 100.82 99.71 13.47
C THR A 543 100.60 98.19 13.51
N SER A 544 101.01 97.54 14.60
CA SER A 544 100.70 96.12 14.88
C SER A 544 99.19 95.87 14.98
N LEU A 545 98.49 96.66 15.79
CA LEU A 545 97.04 96.54 16.00
C LEU A 545 96.21 96.81 14.74
N LYS A 546 96.68 97.68 13.83
CA LYS A 546 96.06 97.91 12.51
C LYS A 546 96.19 96.71 11.57
N SER A 547 97.29 95.96 11.63
CA SER A 547 97.47 94.74 10.84
C SER A 547 96.55 93.60 11.33
N GLU A 548 96.30 93.53 12.64
CA GLU A 548 95.42 92.52 13.23
C GLU A 548 93.94 92.81 12.97
N THR A 549 93.53 94.08 13.06
CA THR A 549 92.16 94.49 12.70
C THR A 549 91.85 94.28 11.22
N GLN A 550 92.82 94.43 10.32
CA GLN A 550 92.62 94.12 8.90
C GLN A 550 92.42 92.61 8.64
N LYS A 551 93.18 91.73 9.32
CA LYS A 551 92.99 90.28 9.23
C LYS A 551 91.62 89.83 9.76
N ILE A 552 91.18 90.40 10.88
CA ILE A 552 89.86 90.12 11.46
C ILE A 552 88.75 90.63 10.52
N ALA A 553 88.92 91.79 9.89
CA ALA A 553 87.96 92.31 8.92
C ALA A 553 87.84 91.44 7.66
N ASP A 554 88.94 90.85 7.19
CA ASP A 554 88.93 89.91 6.06
C ASP A 554 88.29 88.56 6.45
N GLN A 555 88.51 88.08 7.69
CA GLN A 555 87.85 86.87 8.22
C GLN A 555 86.33 87.04 8.34
N ILE A 556 85.86 88.21 8.81
CA ILE A 556 84.44 88.56 8.91
C ILE A 556 83.77 88.58 7.53
N LYS A 557 84.46 89.05 6.49
CA LYS A 557 83.96 88.99 5.11
C LYS A 557 83.83 87.57 4.58
N GLU A 558 84.77 86.69 4.93
CA GLU A 558 84.74 85.30 4.49
C GLU A 558 83.63 84.49 5.19
N ASP A 559 83.45 84.69 6.48
CA ASP A 559 82.35 84.07 7.22
C ASP A 559 80.99 84.65 6.83
N GLY A 560 80.92 85.95 6.50
CA GLY A 560 79.74 86.56 5.88
C GLY A 560 79.33 85.86 4.58
N ARG A 561 80.29 85.53 3.70
CA ARG A 561 80.03 84.76 2.46
C ARG A 561 79.55 83.33 2.73
N LYS A 562 80.04 82.67 3.78
CA LYS A 562 79.59 81.32 4.16
C LYS A 562 78.16 81.34 4.71
N ILE A 563 77.82 82.35 5.50
CA ILE A 563 76.45 82.56 6.01
C ILE A 563 75.49 82.84 4.86
N GLU A 564 75.89 83.66 3.89
CA GLU A 564 75.06 83.97 2.71
C GLU A 564 74.79 82.72 1.85
N LYS A 565 75.81 81.86 1.65
CA LYS A 565 75.63 80.54 1.00
C LYS A 565 74.69 79.61 1.78
N ALA A 566 74.86 79.52 3.10
CA ALA A 566 74.01 78.67 3.93
C ALA A 566 72.56 79.18 4.00
N GLN A 567 72.34 80.50 3.94
CA GLN A 567 71.00 81.09 3.83
C GLN A 567 70.34 80.79 2.49
N GLU A 568 71.09 80.80 1.39
CA GLU A 568 70.58 80.46 0.07
C GLU A 568 70.25 78.96 -0.03
N GLU A 569 71.10 78.07 0.50
CA GLU A 569 70.84 76.63 0.58
C GLU A 569 69.60 76.33 1.44
N ARG A 570 69.42 77.05 2.56
CA ARG A 570 68.24 76.90 3.43
C ARG A 570 66.95 77.34 2.75
N LYS A 571 66.96 78.43 1.97
CA LYS A 571 65.79 78.84 1.16
C LYS A 571 65.39 77.77 0.15
N VAL A 572 66.36 77.19 -0.55
CA VAL A 572 66.09 76.10 -1.51
C VAL A 572 65.52 74.87 -0.81
N PHE A 573 65.97 74.56 0.40
CA PHE A 573 65.43 73.45 1.20
C PHE A 573 64.01 73.72 1.69
N ASP A 574 63.71 74.95 2.13
CA ASP A 574 62.36 75.35 2.55
C ASP A 574 61.37 75.35 1.37
N GLU A 575 61.81 75.74 0.17
CA GLU A 575 61.00 75.62 -1.05
C GLU A 575 60.74 74.15 -1.42
N LYS A 576 61.75 73.28 -1.36
CA LYS A 576 61.58 71.83 -1.57
C LYS A 576 60.62 71.22 -0.55
N LYS A 577 60.72 71.61 0.73
CA LYS A 577 59.84 71.14 1.80
C LYS A 577 58.40 71.56 1.54
N LYS A 578 58.14 72.81 1.16
CA LYS A 578 56.79 73.28 0.77
C LYS A 578 56.22 72.53 -0.42
N VAL A 579 57.04 72.20 -1.43
CA VAL A 579 56.59 71.41 -2.59
C VAL A 579 56.22 69.99 -2.17
N LEU A 580 57.00 69.37 -1.28
CA LEU A 580 56.72 68.05 -0.72
C LEU A 580 55.45 68.03 0.14
N GLU A 581 55.27 68.97 1.07
CA GLU A 581 54.05 69.10 1.89
C GLU A 581 52.79 69.32 1.03
N ASN A 582 52.90 70.12 -0.04
CA ASN A 582 51.81 70.30 -1.02
C ASN A 582 51.54 69.04 -1.86
N SER A 583 52.55 68.20 -2.09
CA SER A 583 52.36 66.92 -2.80
C SER A 583 51.73 65.86 -1.90
N GLU A 584 52.11 65.83 -0.62
CA GLU A 584 51.57 64.93 0.39
C GLU A 584 50.09 65.24 0.69
N THR A 585 49.76 66.53 0.87
CA THR A 585 48.36 66.96 1.03
C THR A 585 47.50 66.61 -0.20
N LYS A 586 48.02 66.78 -1.43
CA LYS A 586 47.32 66.33 -2.65
C LYS A 586 47.12 64.81 -2.71
N LEU A 587 48.11 64.03 -2.28
CA LEU A 587 48.01 62.57 -2.23
C LEU A 587 47.00 62.10 -1.17
N ILE A 588 46.97 62.74 -0.01
CA ILE A 588 45.97 62.50 1.03
C ILE A 588 44.56 62.83 0.49
N GLU A 589 44.39 63.97 -0.17
CA GLU A 589 43.12 64.37 -0.75
C GLU A 589 42.64 63.40 -1.87
N GLN A 590 43.57 62.88 -2.67
CA GLN A 590 43.29 61.83 -3.65
C GLN A 590 42.94 60.49 -2.98
N SER A 591 43.60 60.13 -1.88
CA SER A 591 43.31 58.90 -1.12
C SER A 591 41.91 58.93 -0.51
N VAL A 592 41.47 60.08 0.02
CA VAL A 592 40.12 60.28 0.57
C VAL A 592 39.08 60.19 -0.54
N LYS A 593 39.30 60.86 -1.68
CA LYS A 593 38.39 60.77 -2.84
C LYS A 593 38.30 59.34 -3.40
N LEU A 594 39.41 58.59 -3.38
CA LEU A 594 39.41 57.18 -3.79
C LEU A 594 38.68 56.28 -2.78
N ALA A 595 38.81 56.54 -1.47
CA ALA A 595 38.09 55.82 -0.43
C ALA A 595 36.57 56.05 -0.53
N GLU A 596 36.13 57.30 -0.68
CA GLU A 596 34.71 57.64 -0.89
C GLU A 596 34.15 56.97 -2.15
N LYS A 597 34.91 56.99 -3.25
CA LYS A 597 34.51 56.33 -4.51
C LYS A 597 34.46 54.81 -4.36
N MET A 598 35.35 54.24 -3.57
CA MET A 598 35.38 52.80 -3.27
C MET A 598 34.19 52.37 -2.42
N ASP A 599 33.76 53.19 -1.46
CA ASP A 599 32.58 52.92 -0.65
C ASP A 599 31.28 53.07 -1.44
N LEU A 600 31.17 54.09 -2.31
CA LEU A 600 30.06 54.20 -3.28
C LEU A 600 29.98 52.98 -4.21
N LEU A 601 31.12 52.51 -4.72
CA LEU A 601 31.18 51.31 -5.56
C LEU A 601 30.85 50.03 -4.79
N LYS A 602 31.19 49.94 -3.50
CA LYS A 602 30.80 48.81 -2.63
C LYS A 602 29.29 48.81 -2.38
N GLU A 603 28.69 49.96 -2.10
CA GLU A 603 27.23 50.08 -1.95
C GLU A 603 26.52 49.71 -3.25
N GLU A 604 27.01 50.18 -4.40
CA GLU A 604 26.43 49.85 -5.69
C GLU A 604 26.61 48.37 -6.05
N LYS A 605 27.78 47.77 -5.72
CA LYS A 605 28.02 46.34 -5.84
C LYS A 605 27.06 45.54 -4.97
N TYR A 606 26.89 45.90 -3.69
CA TYR A 606 25.97 45.23 -2.77
C TYR A 606 24.52 45.34 -3.24
N ARG A 607 24.11 46.53 -3.75
CA ARG A 607 22.79 46.73 -4.35
C ARG A 607 22.58 45.82 -5.57
N LEU A 608 23.58 45.73 -6.45
CA LEU A 608 23.51 44.88 -7.66
C LEU A 608 23.55 43.39 -7.31
N GLU A 609 24.33 42.98 -6.31
CA GLU A 609 24.38 41.60 -5.79
C GLU A 609 23.02 41.20 -5.20
N ASN A 610 22.42 42.02 -4.34
CA ASN A 610 21.08 41.77 -3.83
C ASN A 610 20.03 41.72 -4.96
N LYS A 611 20.15 42.58 -5.97
CA LYS A 611 19.24 42.57 -7.12
C LYS A 611 19.41 41.31 -7.97
N LYS A 612 20.64 40.83 -8.15
CA LYS A 612 20.97 39.57 -8.83
C LYS A 612 20.45 38.38 -8.04
N GLU A 613 20.64 38.37 -6.72
CA GLU A 613 20.19 37.30 -5.84
C GLU A 613 18.66 37.22 -5.80
N ASN A 614 17.96 38.36 -5.65
CA ASN A 614 16.50 38.40 -5.80
C ASN A 614 16.03 37.93 -7.18
N SER A 615 16.73 38.31 -8.25
CA SER A 615 16.37 37.86 -9.61
C SER A 615 16.60 36.36 -9.80
N ASN A 616 17.65 35.80 -9.19
CA ASN A 616 17.93 34.37 -9.18
C ASN A 616 16.90 33.59 -8.37
N LEU A 617 16.51 34.12 -7.20
CA LEU A 617 15.45 33.56 -6.37
C LEU A 617 14.12 33.57 -7.13
N GLN A 618 13.79 34.65 -7.82
CA GLN A 618 12.61 34.72 -8.68
C GLN A 618 12.68 33.72 -9.84
N LYS A 619 13.84 33.55 -10.48
CA LYS A 619 14.03 32.56 -11.54
C LYS A 619 13.88 31.13 -11.02
N GLN A 620 14.41 30.83 -9.85
CA GLN A 620 14.23 29.54 -9.19
C GLN A 620 12.76 29.32 -8.81
N ASN A 621 12.10 30.33 -8.24
CA ASN A 621 10.69 30.27 -7.88
C ASN A 621 9.81 30.06 -9.12
N TRP A 622 10.07 30.76 -10.23
CA TRP A 622 9.35 30.51 -11.49
C TRP A 622 9.65 29.12 -12.04
N GLY A 623 10.89 28.63 -11.96
CA GLY A 623 11.23 27.26 -12.33
C GLY A 623 10.51 26.23 -11.48
N HIS A 624 10.43 26.45 -10.17
CA HIS A 624 9.72 25.59 -9.23
C HIS A 624 8.21 25.64 -9.48
N SER A 625 7.61 26.82 -9.67
CA SER A 625 6.19 26.96 -10.01
C SER A 625 5.84 26.35 -11.37
N MET A 626 6.74 26.44 -12.37
CA MET A 626 6.55 25.76 -13.67
C MET A 626 6.54 24.24 -13.52
N TRP A 627 7.40 23.71 -12.65
CA TRP A 627 7.47 22.29 -12.36
C TRP A 627 6.29 21.81 -11.50
N GLU A 628 5.96 22.53 -10.43
CA GLU A 628 4.93 22.14 -9.47
C GLU A 628 3.52 22.24 -10.05
N GLN A 629 3.23 23.27 -10.84
CA GLN A 629 1.87 23.48 -11.38
C GLN A 629 1.67 22.83 -12.76
N TYR A 630 2.74 22.65 -13.53
CA TYR A 630 2.65 22.24 -14.93
C TYR A 630 3.61 21.12 -15.32
N GLU A 631 4.44 20.61 -14.40
CA GLU A 631 5.47 19.56 -14.64
C GLU A 631 6.43 19.90 -15.79
N LEU A 632 6.65 21.20 -16.05
CA LEU A 632 7.47 21.68 -17.15
C LEU A 632 8.82 22.19 -16.64
N THR A 633 9.89 21.78 -17.32
CA THR A 633 11.20 22.42 -17.19
C THR A 633 11.29 23.66 -18.09
N TYR A 634 12.17 24.61 -17.74
CA TYR A 634 12.36 25.84 -18.50
C TYR A 634 12.65 25.60 -20.00
N THR A 635 13.46 24.59 -20.32
CA THR A 635 13.80 24.21 -21.70
C THR A 635 12.59 23.74 -22.50
N HIS A 636 11.71 22.94 -21.88
CA HIS A 636 10.46 22.50 -22.50
C HIS A 636 9.45 23.66 -22.61
N ALA A 637 9.35 24.52 -21.58
CA ALA A 637 8.50 25.71 -21.63
C ALA A 637 8.89 26.67 -22.77
N LEU A 638 10.17 26.73 -23.14
CA LEU A 638 10.67 27.54 -24.24
C LEU A 638 10.05 27.15 -25.60
N SER A 639 9.75 25.86 -25.80
CA SER A 639 9.11 25.36 -27.03
C SER A 639 7.68 25.87 -27.22
N TYR A 640 7.03 26.25 -26.12
CA TYR A 640 5.67 26.81 -26.10
C TYR A 640 5.66 28.35 -26.12
N LYS A 641 6.84 29.00 -26.15
CA LYS A 641 6.95 30.46 -26.21
C LYS A 641 6.38 30.97 -27.54
N LYS A 642 5.40 31.87 -27.46
CA LYS A 642 4.90 32.63 -28.62
C LYS A 642 5.46 34.04 -28.54
N GLU A 643 6.24 34.47 -29.53
CA GLU A 643 6.94 35.76 -29.51
C GLU A 643 6.03 36.96 -29.80
N ASP A 644 4.91 36.73 -30.51
CA ASP A 644 4.04 37.80 -31.02
C ASP A 644 2.89 38.21 -30.07
N ILE A 645 2.85 37.71 -28.83
CA ILE A 645 1.76 37.99 -27.90
C ILE A 645 2.27 38.73 -26.65
N PRO A 646 1.72 39.92 -26.33
CA PRO A 646 2.04 40.63 -25.10
C PRO A 646 1.73 39.79 -23.84
N ILE A 647 2.64 39.81 -22.85
CA ILE A 647 2.49 39.09 -21.57
C ILE A 647 1.19 39.45 -20.84
N SER A 648 0.72 40.69 -21.00
CA SER A 648 -0.56 41.17 -20.43
C SER A 648 -1.76 40.37 -20.94
N ASP A 649 -1.80 40.08 -22.24
CA ASP A 649 -2.90 39.37 -22.87
C ASP A 649 -2.85 37.87 -22.56
N LEU A 650 -1.65 37.29 -22.47
CA LEU A 650 -1.46 35.91 -21.99
C LEU A 650 -1.92 35.73 -20.53
N LYS A 651 -1.70 36.72 -19.66
CA LYS A 651 -2.21 36.69 -18.29
C LYS A 651 -3.74 36.73 -18.25
N LYS A 652 -4.37 37.58 -19.07
CA LYS A 652 -5.85 37.62 -19.18
C LYS A 652 -6.40 36.28 -19.66
N GLN A 653 -5.82 35.71 -20.73
CA GLN A 653 -6.21 34.39 -21.23
C GLN A 653 -6.00 33.28 -20.20
N SER A 654 -4.90 33.30 -19.45
CA SER A 654 -4.64 32.33 -18.37
C SER A 654 -5.69 32.38 -17.26
N VAL A 655 -6.15 33.58 -16.90
CA VAL A 655 -7.21 33.76 -15.89
C VAL A 655 -8.56 33.29 -16.44
N GLU A 656 -8.88 33.63 -17.68
CA GLU A 656 -10.11 33.19 -18.35
C GLU A 656 -10.17 31.66 -18.48
N LEU A 657 -9.08 31.03 -18.93
CA LEU A 657 -8.96 29.58 -19.06
C LEU A 657 -9.04 28.88 -17.70
N ARG A 658 -8.38 29.40 -16.66
CA ARG A 658 -8.54 28.87 -15.29
C ARG A 658 -9.98 29.01 -14.78
N GLY A 659 -10.66 30.10 -15.13
CA GLY A 659 -12.08 30.28 -14.85
C GLY A 659 -12.94 29.21 -15.54
N ARG A 660 -12.70 28.95 -16.82
CA ARG A 660 -13.39 27.89 -17.59
C ARG A 660 -13.11 26.49 -17.04
N ILE A 661 -11.86 26.18 -16.69
CA ILE A 661 -11.48 24.90 -16.05
C ILE A 661 -12.20 24.75 -14.70
N LYS A 662 -12.27 25.81 -13.89
CA LYS A 662 -12.98 25.78 -12.61
C LYS A 662 -14.50 25.61 -12.78
N GLN A 663 -15.09 26.16 -13.83
CA GLN A 663 -16.52 25.97 -14.16
C GLN A 663 -16.88 24.54 -14.56
N ILE A 664 -15.93 23.78 -15.12
CA ILE A 664 -16.11 22.35 -15.42
C ILE A 664 -16.29 21.54 -14.12
N GLY A 665 -15.84 22.07 -12.98
CA GLY A 665 -15.92 21.38 -11.70
C GLY A 665 -14.99 20.18 -11.62
N ASN A 666 -15.18 19.32 -10.62
CA ASN A 666 -14.39 18.10 -10.50
C ASN A 666 -14.84 17.11 -11.59
N VAL A 667 -14.01 16.93 -12.61
CA VAL A 667 -14.23 15.94 -13.66
C VAL A 667 -13.96 14.55 -13.07
N ASN A 668 -15.02 13.76 -12.91
CA ASN A 668 -14.88 12.36 -12.53
C ASN A 668 -14.45 11.55 -13.76
N VAL A 669 -13.15 11.30 -13.89
CA VAL A 669 -12.58 10.53 -15.00
C VAL A 669 -13.01 9.05 -14.92
N ASN A 670 -13.28 8.54 -13.72
CA ASN A 670 -13.78 7.19 -13.49
C ASN A 670 -15.23 7.02 -13.95
N ALA A 671 -15.97 8.12 -14.21
CA ALA A 671 -17.35 8.04 -14.69
C ALA A 671 -17.48 7.30 -16.02
N ILE A 672 -16.43 7.24 -16.83
CA ILE A 672 -16.42 6.50 -18.11
C ILE A 672 -16.39 5.00 -17.85
N GLU A 673 -15.55 4.55 -16.93
CA GLU A 673 -15.45 3.14 -16.52
C GLU A 673 -16.69 2.73 -15.70
N GLU A 674 -17.11 3.55 -14.73
CA GLU A 674 -18.33 3.35 -13.95
C GLU A 674 -19.57 3.28 -14.85
N TYR A 675 -19.67 4.12 -15.89
CA TYR A 675 -20.77 4.03 -16.86
C TYR A 675 -20.75 2.69 -17.61
N ASN A 676 -19.59 2.21 -18.05
CA ASN A 676 -19.48 0.92 -18.74
C ASN A 676 -19.84 -0.25 -17.82
N GLU A 677 -19.40 -0.23 -16.56
CA GLU A 677 -19.75 -1.25 -15.56
C GLU A 677 -21.25 -1.22 -15.24
N ILE A 678 -21.80 -0.04 -14.96
CA ILE A 678 -23.22 0.14 -14.65
C ILE A 678 -24.09 -0.24 -15.84
N LYS A 679 -23.69 0.11 -17.06
CA LYS A 679 -24.40 -0.26 -18.29
C LYS A 679 -24.41 -1.78 -18.48
N THR A 680 -23.27 -2.44 -18.30
CA THR A 680 -23.18 -3.90 -18.40
C THR A 680 -24.06 -4.58 -17.36
N ARG A 681 -24.04 -4.09 -16.12
CA ARG A 681 -24.91 -4.59 -15.04
C ARG A 681 -26.39 -4.33 -15.32
N TYR A 682 -26.74 -3.17 -15.85
CA TYR A 682 -28.10 -2.81 -16.22
C TYR A 682 -28.63 -3.71 -17.34
N GLU A 683 -27.86 -3.91 -18.42
CA GLU A 683 -28.22 -4.79 -19.53
C GLU A 683 -28.41 -6.23 -19.07
N PHE A 684 -27.53 -6.73 -18.20
CA PHE A 684 -27.66 -8.06 -17.59
C PHE A 684 -28.93 -8.21 -16.74
N LEU A 685 -29.20 -7.24 -15.84
CA LEU A 685 -30.39 -7.28 -14.99
C LEU A 685 -31.69 -7.13 -15.79
N MET A 686 -31.68 -6.31 -16.84
CA MET A 686 -32.84 -6.18 -17.74
C MET A 686 -33.12 -7.47 -18.52
N SER A 687 -32.07 -8.19 -18.94
CA SER A 687 -32.23 -9.51 -19.56
C SER A 687 -32.85 -10.51 -18.57
N GLN A 688 -32.33 -10.58 -17.34
CA GLN A 688 -32.89 -11.49 -16.32
C GLN A 688 -34.34 -11.15 -15.98
N LYS A 689 -34.67 -9.87 -15.89
CA LYS A 689 -36.04 -9.42 -15.65
C LYS A 689 -36.98 -9.90 -16.76
N ALA A 690 -36.59 -9.73 -18.02
CA ALA A 690 -37.39 -10.16 -19.16
C ALA A 690 -37.60 -11.69 -19.19
N ASP A 691 -36.59 -12.46 -18.78
CA ASP A 691 -36.71 -13.92 -18.69
C ASP A 691 -37.64 -14.36 -17.55
N ILE A 692 -37.60 -13.68 -16.40
CA ILE A 692 -38.54 -13.92 -15.28
C ILE A 692 -39.97 -13.56 -15.67
N GLU A 693 -40.20 -12.41 -16.32
CA GLU A 693 -41.52 -12.00 -16.80
C GLU A 693 -42.10 -13.03 -17.81
N LYS A 694 -41.26 -13.60 -18.68
CA LYS A 694 -41.68 -14.69 -19.58
C LYS A 694 -42.00 -15.99 -18.84
N ALA A 695 -41.20 -16.35 -17.84
CA ALA A 695 -41.43 -17.53 -17.03
C ALA A 695 -42.73 -17.41 -16.23
N GLU A 696 -43.01 -16.23 -15.67
CA GLU A 696 -44.26 -15.91 -14.99
C GLU A 696 -45.46 -16.08 -15.94
N GLN A 697 -45.40 -15.47 -17.14
CA GLN A 697 -46.48 -15.63 -18.14
C GLN A 697 -46.72 -17.10 -18.50
N THR A 698 -45.64 -17.87 -18.71
CA THR A 698 -45.75 -19.30 -19.04
C THR A 698 -46.39 -20.10 -17.90
N LEU A 699 -46.06 -19.78 -16.65
CA LEU A 699 -46.65 -20.43 -15.48
C LEU A 699 -48.13 -20.08 -15.33
N VAL A 700 -48.51 -18.82 -15.51
CA VAL A 700 -49.92 -18.40 -15.47
C VAL A 700 -50.73 -19.12 -16.55
N GLU A 701 -50.24 -19.17 -17.79
CA GLU A 701 -50.91 -19.91 -18.87
C GLU A 701 -51.06 -21.42 -18.56
N MET A 702 -50.07 -22.02 -17.89
CA MET A 702 -50.14 -23.42 -17.48
C MET A 702 -51.16 -23.63 -16.36
N ILE A 703 -51.23 -22.72 -15.39
CA ILE A 703 -52.22 -22.74 -14.31
C ILE A 703 -53.63 -22.62 -14.90
N ASP A 704 -53.85 -21.73 -15.86
CA ASP A 704 -55.14 -21.55 -16.52
C ASP A 704 -55.59 -22.82 -17.25
N LYS A 705 -54.68 -23.46 -18.00
CA LYS A 705 -54.97 -24.74 -18.67
C LYS A 705 -55.33 -25.84 -17.69
N LEU A 706 -54.60 -25.96 -16.57
CA LEU A 706 -54.89 -26.94 -15.54
C LEU A 706 -56.24 -26.65 -14.85
N MET A 707 -56.55 -25.38 -14.59
CA MET A 707 -57.85 -24.99 -14.03
C MET A 707 -59.01 -25.33 -14.96
N GLU A 708 -58.88 -25.11 -16.28
CA GLU A 708 -59.90 -25.53 -17.25
C GLU A 708 -60.10 -27.04 -17.26
N GLU A 709 -59.01 -27.81 -17.24
CA GLU A 709 -59.08 -29.28 -17.21
C GLU A 709 -59.72 -29.78 -15.91
N MET A 710 -59.36 -29.19 -14.77
CA MET A 710 -59.98 -29.50 -13.47
C MET A 710 -61.48 -29.18 -13.46
N LYS A 711 -61.89 -28.02 -13.98
CA LYS A 711 -63.31 -27.65 -14.11
C LYS A 711 -64.08 -28.63 -14.98
N ALA A 712 -63.48 -29.06 -16.11
CA ALA A 712 -64.09 -30.04 -17.00
C ALA A 712 -64.29 -31.40 -16.31
N ILE A 713 -63.27 -31.92 -15.63
CA ILE A 713 -63.35 -33.19 -14.90
C ILE A 713 -64.40 -33.10 -13.78
N PHE A 714 -64.36 -32.04 -12.96
CA PHE A 714 -65.30 -31.86 -11.87
C PHE A 714 -66.75 -31.85 -12.39
N ARG A 715 -67.04 -31.07 -13.45
CA ARG A 715 -68.39 -30.96 -14.00
C ARG A 715 -68.94 -32.31 -14.47
N VAL A 716 -68.11 -33.10 -15.15
CA VAL A 716 -68.50 -34.44 -15.61
C VAL A 716 -68.76 -35.38 -14.43
N GLN A 717 -67.86 -35.44 -13.45
CA GLN A 717 -67.99 -36.36 -12.33
C GLN A 717 -69.12 -35.95 -11.38
N PHE A 718 -69.28 -34.65 -11.11
CA PHE A 718 -70.37 -34.12 -10.27
C PHE A 718 -71.74 -34.44 -10.86
N ALA A 719 -71.92 -34.31 -12.17
CA ALA A 719 -73.18 -34.67 -12.84
C ALA A 719 -73.52 -36.17 -12.65
N ILE A 720 -72.52 -37.05 -12.71
CA ILE A 720 -72.72 -38.48 -12.48
C ILE A 720 -73.06 -38.77 -11.01
N ILE A 721 -72.39 -38.13 -10.06
CA ILE A 721 -72.69 -38.27 -8.62
C ILE A 721 -74.11 -37.77 -8.33
N ALA A 722 -74.51 -36.62 -8.86
CA ALA A 722 -75.84 -36.06 -8.67
C ALA A 722 -76.95 -36.98 -9.22
N GLN A 723 -76.73 -37.59 -10.39
CA GLN A 723 -77.64 -38.59 -10.95
C GLN A 723 -77.71 -39.84 -10.07
N ASN A 724 -76.57 -40.41 -9.70
CA ASN A 724 -76.52 -41.59 -8.84
C ASN A 724 -77.20 -41.32 -7.49
N PHE A 725 -76.95 -40.18 -6.86
CA PHE A 725 -77.58 -39.79 -5.61
C PHE A 725 -79.11 -39.77 -5.72
N THR A 726 -79.65 -39.16 -6.77
CA THR A 726 -81.10 -39.13 -7.03
C THR A 726 -81.70 -40.54 -7.12
N GLU A 727 -81.03 -41.44 -7.84
CA GLU A 727 -81.46 -42.84 -8.01
C GLU A 727 -81.43 -43.59 -6.67
N VAL A 728 -80.31 -43.52 -5.95
CA VAL A 728 -80.11 -44.22 -4.67
C VAL A 728 -81.08 -43.72 -3.61
N PHE A 729 -81.29 -42.41 -3.52
CA PHE A 729 -82.23 -41.81 -2.58
C PHE A 729 -83.64 -42.34 -2.77
N LYS A 730 -84.11 -42.38 -4.03
CA LYS A 730 -85.46 -42.86 -4.36
C LYS A 730 -85.64 -44.35 -4.02
N GLU A 731 -84.60 -45.16 -4.22
CA GLU A 731 -84.60 -46.59 -3.90
C GLU A 731 -84.64 -46.84 -2.38
N LEU A 732 -83.83 -46.10 -1.60
CA LEU A 732 -83.76 -46.24 -0.14
C LEU A 732 -85.01 -45.71 0.58
N PHE A 733 -85.59 -44.60 0.13
CA PHE A 733 -86.82 -44.03 0.72
C PHE A 733 -88.12 -44.63 0.16
N GLY A 734 -88.05 -45.46 -0.89
CA GLY A 734 -89.22 -46.04 -1.56
C GLY A 734 -90.12 -45.00 -2.24
N GLY A 735 -89.56 -43.84 -2.59
CA GLY A 735 -90.25 -42.65 -3.10
C GLY A 735 -89.55 -41.35 -2.68
N GLY A 736 -90.04 -40.19 -3.14
CA GLY A 736 -89.41 -38.89 -2.90
C GLY A 736 -88.38 -38.49 -3.97
N GLU A 737 -87.78 -37.31 -3.80
CA GLU A 737 -86.83 -36.71 -4.74
C GLU A 737 -85.70 -36.03 -3.96
N ALA A 738 -84.46 -36.16 -4.42
CA ALA A 738 -83.32 -35.43 -3.88
C ALA A 738 -82.37 -35.06 -5.03
N TYR A 739 -81.69 -33.92 -4.91
CA TYR A 739 -80.72 -33.45 -5.89
C TYR A 739 -79.58 -32.68 -5.20
N LEU A 740 -78.45 -32.57 -5.91
CA LEU A 740 -77.31 -31.77 -5.52
C LEU A 740 -77.28 -30.51 -6.38
N GLU A 741 -77.06 -29.36 -5.75
CA GLU A 741 -76.97 -28.07 -6.42
C GLU A 741 -75.67 -27.37 -6.04
N LEU A 742 -75.04 -26.69 -7.01
CA LEU A 742 -73.87 -25.86 -6.76
C LEU A 742 -74.35 -24.45 -6.42
N VAL A 743 -73.83 -23.87 -5.33
CA VAL A 743 -74.22 -22.52 -4.88
C VAL A 743 -73.82 -21.45 -5.91
N ASP A 744 -72.68 -21.67 -6.56
CA ASP A 744 -72.14 -20.85 -7.64
C ASP A 744 -71.72 -21.76 -8.81
N GLU A 745 -72.39 -21.63 -9.96
CA GLU A 745 -72.11 -22.38 -11.19
C GLU A 745 -70.95 -21.79 -12.01
N GLU A 746 -70.52 -20.55 -11.75
CA GLU A 746 -69.40 -19.92 -12.46
C GLU A 746 -68.05 -20.26 -11.81
N ASN A 747 -68.02 -20.38 -10.48
CA ASN A 747 -66.82 -20.77 -9.72
C ASN A 747 -66.93 -22.17 -9.09
N ILE A 748 -67.11 -23.17 -9.95
CA ILE A 748 -67.34 -24.58 -9.59
C ILE A 748 -66.31 -25.16 -8.59
N LEU A 749 -65.04 -24.73 -8.63
CA LEU A 749 -63.97 -25.30 -7.79
C LEU A 749 -63.98 -24.78 -6.35
N GLU A 750 -64.50 -23.57 -6.11
CA GLU A 750 -64.64 -22.98 -4.77
C GLU A 750 -66.10 -22.95 -4.28
N SER A 751 -67.02 -23.39 -5.13
CA SER A 751 -68.45 -23.44 -4.87
C SER A 751 -68.81 -24.47 -3.79
N GLY A 752 -69.72 -24.08 -2.89
CA GLY A 752 -70.35 -25.02 -1.96
C GLY A 752 -71.35 -25.93 -2.69
N ILE A 753 -71.53 -27.15 -2.17
CA ILE A 753 -72.56 -28.09 -2.66
C ILE A 753 -73.71 -28.10 -1.65
N GLU A 754 -74.91 -27.72 -2.09
CA GLU A 754 -76.13 -27.87 -1.30
C GLU A 754 -76.82 -29.21 -1.57
N ILE A 755 -77.23 -29.87 -0.50
CA ILE A 755 -77.96 -31.14 -0.54
C ILE A 755 -79.42 -30.85 -0.24
N ILE A 756 -80.25 -31.04 -1.25
CA ILE A 756 -81.67 -30.77 -1.19
C ILE A 756 -82.43 -32.08 -1.28
N ALA A 757 -83.29 -32.35 -0.31
CA ALA A 757 -84.04 -33.61 -0.25
C ALA A 757 -85.52 -33.38 0.08
N LYS A 758 -86.36 -34.23 -0.51
CA LYS A 758 -87.81 -34.28 -0.34
C LYS A 758 -88.22 -35.72 -0.02
N PRO A 759 -88.26 -36.09 1.27
CA PRO A 759 -88.78 -37.39 1.70
C PRO A 759 -90.26 -37.58 1.30
N PRO A 760 -90.75 -38.83 1.23
CA PRO A 760 -92.13 -39.14 0.84
C PRO A 760 -93.15 -38.40 1.72
N GLY A 761 -94.04 -37.61 1.10
CA GLY A 761 -95.09 -36.87 1.81
C GLY A 761 -94.66 -35.55 2.48
N LYS A 762 -93.40 -35.11 2.35
CA LYS A 762 -92.90 -33.83 2.87
C LYS A 762 -92.52 -32.84 1.75
N LYS A 763 -92.29 -31.58 2.15
CA LYS A 763 -91.79 -30.52 1.26
C LYS A 763 -90.27 -30.63 1.09
N LEU A 764 -89.81 -30.04 0.00
CA LEU A 764 -88.41 -29.86 -0.40
C LEU A 764 -87.69 -29.02 0.66
N GLN A 765 -86.66 -29.57 1.32
CA GLN A 765 -85.94 -28.92 2.42
C GLN A 765 -84.43 -29.23 2.36
N ASN A 766 -83.61 -28.32 2.89
CA ASN A 766 -82.16 -28.51 3.02
C ASN A 766 -81.87 -29.56 4.11
N MET A 767 -80.82 -30.38 3.93
CA MET A 767 -80.47 -31.50 4.80
C MET A 767 -80.42 -31.17 6.30
N THR A 768 -80.04 -29.94 6.66
CA THR A 768 -79.95 -29.50 8.07
C THR A 768 -81.31 -29.42 8.78
N LEU A 769 -82.40 -29.25 8.02
CA LEU A 769 -83.77 -29.08 8.53
C LEU A 769 -84.57 -30.40 8.59
N LEU A 770 -83.96 -31.53 8.21
CA LEU A 770 -84.57 -32.86 8.24
C LEU A 770 -84.55 -33.49 9.64
N SER A 771 -85.45 -34.44 9.89
CA SER A 771 -85.43 -35.22 11.15
C SER A 771 -84.16 -36.10 11.25
N GLY A 772 -83.77 -36.50 12.46
CA GLY A 772 -82.52 -37.25 12.69
C GLY A 772 -82.38 -38.53 11.85
N GLY A 773 -83.46 -39.30 11.72
CA GLY A 773 -83.48 -40.50 10.87
C GLY A 773 -83.44 -40.20 9.37
N GLU A 774 -84.18 -39.18 8.92
CA GLU A 774 -84.19 -38.75 7.51
C GLU A 774 -82.84 -38.16 7.09
N ARG A 775 -82.21 -37.35 7.93
CA ARG A 775 -80.87 -36.79 7.69
C ARG A 775 -79.82 -37.89 7.54
N THR A 776 -79.92 -38.93 8.38
CA THR A 776 -79.01 -40.08 8.33
C THR A 776 -79.21 -40.86 7.03
N LEU A 777 -80.46 -41.14 6.64
CA LEU A 777 -80.75 -41.87 5.41
C LEU A 777 -80.39 -41.08 4.13
N THR A 778 -80.56 -39.75 4.13
CA THR A 778 -80.09 -38.87 3.05
C THR A 778 -78.57 -38.90 2.92
N ALA A 779 -77.83 -38.84 4.04
CA ALA A 779 -76.36 -38.93 4.03
C ALA A 779 -75.88 -40.29 3.52
N ILE A 780 -76.52 -41.38 3.97
CA ILE A 780 -76.24 -42.75 3.48
C ILE A 780 -76.48 -42.85 1.97
N SER A 781 -77.56 -42.24 1.47
CA SER A 781 -77.88 -42.22 0.04
C SER A 781 -76.80 -41.50 -0.78
N LEU A 782 -76.22 -40.42 -0.26
CA LEU A 782 -75.13 -39.69 -0.92
C LEU A 782 -73.83 -40.51 -0.93
N ILE A 783 -73.48 -41.13 0.19
CA ILE A 783 -72.30 -42.00 0.28
C ILE A 783 -72.39 -43.14 -0.73
N PHE A 784 -73.54 -43.80 -0.83
CA PHE A 784 -73.74 -44.85 -1.82
C PHE A 784 -73.81 -44.32 -3.26
N GLY A 785 -74.33 -43.12 -3.48
CA GLY A 785 -74.28 -42.46 -4.79
C GLY A 785 -72.84 -42.20 -5.27
N ILE A 786 -71.95 -41.85 -4.34
CA ILE A 786 -70.50 -41.72 -4.58
C ILE A 786 -69.85 -43.09 -4.79
N LEU A 787 -70.16 -44.09 -3.96
CA LEU A 787 -69.64 -45.46 -4.10
C LEU A 787 -70.05 -46.09 -5.44
N LYS A 788 -71.23 -45.77 -5.98
CA LYS A 788 -71.67 -46.23 -7.30
C LYS A 788 -70.85 -45.64 -8.45
N LEU A 789 -70.31 -44.42 -8.30
CA LEU A 789 -69.40 -43.84 -9.29
C LEU A 789 -68.04 -44.54 -9.28
N LYS A 790 -67.52 -44.85 -8.09
CA LYS A 790 -66.22 -45.51 -7.92
C LYS A 790 -66.33 -46.61 -6.87
N PRO A 791 -66.69 -47.85 -7.27
CA PRO A 791 -66.88 -48.94 -6.32
C PRO A 791 -65.57 -49.22 -5.60
N SER A 792 -65.65 -49.29 -4.27
CA SER A 792 -64.51 -49.63 -3.42
C SER A 792 -64.49 -51.14 -3.22
N PRO A 793 -63.31 -51.81 -3.24
CA PRO A 793 -63.26 -53.27 -3.12
C PRO A 793 -63.89 -53.83 -1.83
N PHE A 794 -63.82 -53.07 -0.74
CA PHE A 794 -64.49 -53.37 0.51
C PHE A 794 -65.00 -52.08 1.17
N CYS A 795 -66.06 -52.19 1.96
CA CYS A 795 -66.66 -51.10 2.71
C CYS A 795 -67.03 -51.59 4.12
N VAL A 796 -66.66 -50.82 5.15
CA VAL A 796 -66.96 -51.13 6.55
C VAL A 796 -67.96 -50.10 7.05
N LEU A 797 -69.11 -50.55 7.56
CA LEU A 797 -70.19 -49.72 8.05
C LEU A 797 -70.42 -50.05 9.53
N ASP A 798 -70.23 -49.07 10.41
CA ASP A 798 -70.35 -49.25 11.86
C ASP A 798 -71.55 -48.46 12.40
N GLU A 799 -72.59 -49.18 12.84
CA GLU A 799 -73.85 -48.69 13.42
C GLU A 799 -74.55 -47.54 12.67
N ILE A 800 -74.36 -47.46 11.35
CA ILE A 800 -74.85 -46.31 10.57
C ILE A 800 -76.38 -46.25 10.49
N GLU A 801 -77.07 -47.37 10.71
CA GLU A 801 -78.52 -47.47 10.72
C GLU A 801 -79.15 -47.24 12.10
N ALA A 802 -78.36 -46.92 13.14
CA ALA A 802 -78.86 -46.81 14.52
C ALA A 802 -80.02 -45.80 14.65
N ALA A 803 -80.00 -44.73 13.85
CA ALA A 803 -81.03 -43.69 13.83
C ALA A 803 -82.22 -43.97 12.88
N LEU A 804 -82.23 -45.10 12.17
CA LEU A 804 -83.30 -45.48 11.24
C LEU A 804 -84.43 -46.23 11.96
N ASP A 805 -85.66 -46.14 11.44
CA ASP A 805 -86.79 -46.96 11.88
C ASP A 805 -86.75 -48.36 11.23
N ASP A 806 -87.53 -49.31 11.76
CA ASP A 806 -87.44 -50.71 11.32
C ASP A 806 -87.78 -50.90 9.83
N ALA A 807 -88.68 -50.07 9.28
CA ALA A 807 -89.01 -50.09 7.86
C ALA A 807 -87.84 -49.65 6.96
N ASN A 808 -87.12 -48.59 7.32
CA ASN A 808 -85.97 -48.12 6.53
C ASN A 808 -84.71 -48.99 6.76
N VAL A 809 -84.55 -49.63 7.93
CA VAL A 809 -83.49 -50.63 8.16
C VAL A 809 -83.59 -51.79 7.17
N ILE A 810 -84.80 -52.30 6.92
CA ILE A 810 -85.00 -53.40 5.95
C ILE A 810 -84.66 -52.94 4.52
N ARG A 811 -85.03 -51.71 4.13
CA ARG A 811 -84.72 -51.16 2.80
C ARG A 811 -83.22 -50.95 2.61
N PHE A 812 -82.55 -50.42 3.62
CA PHE A 812 -81.10 -50.28 3.65
C PHE A 812 -80.40 -51.64 3.52
N ALA A 813 -80.84 -52.66 4.26
CA ALA A 813 -80.28 -54.00 4.20
C ALA A 813 -80.46 -54.65 2.81
N ASN A 814 -81.64 -54.51 2.19
CA ASN A 814 -81.89 -55.00 0.83
C ASN A 814 -81.01 -54.30 -0.22
N TYR A 815 -80.78 -53.00 -0.04
CA TYR A 815 -79.93 -52.23 -0.94
C TYR A 815 -78.46 -52.63 -0.83
N LEU A 816 -77.97 -52.91 0.39
CA LEU A 816 -76.65 -53.48 0.62
C LEU A 816 -76.47 -54.87 -0.01
N GLU A 817 -77.47 -55.74 0.12
CA GLU A 817 -77.48 -57.07 -0.50
C GLU A 817 -77.28 -56.96 -2.02
N LYS A 818 -77.99 -56.03 -2.68
CA LYS A 818 -77.87 -55.77 -4.12
C LYS A 818 -76.49 -55.26 -4.55
N LEU A 819 -75.81 -54.47 -3.72
CA LEU A 819 -74.46 -53.97 -4.01
C LEU A 819 -73.36 -54.97 -3.64
N SER A 820 -73.69 -56.03 -2.90
CA SER A 820 -72.71 -57.01 -2.41
C SER A 820 -72.08 -57.86 -3.53
N ASP A 821 -72.67 -57.85 -4.73
CA ASP A 821 -72.12 -58.52 -5.92
C ASP A 821 -70.79 -57.89 -6.40
N GLU A 822 -70.61 -56.58 -6.21
CA GLU A 822 -69.44 -55.83 -6.68
C GLU A 822 -68.54 -55.32 -5.55
N THR A 823 -69.07 -55.15 -4.33
CA THR A 823 -68.35 -54.59 -3.18
C THR A 823 -68.54 -55.46 -1.94
N GLN A 824 -67.44 -55.80 -1.23
CA GLN A 824 -67.55 -56.54 0.02
C GLN A 824 -67.98 -55.61 1.17
N PHE A 825 -69.16 -55.85 1.75
CA PHE A 825 -69.65 -55.09 2.91
C PHE A 825 -69.39 -55.83 4.23
N ILE A 826 -68.78 -55.13 5.18
CA ILE A 826 -68.66 -55.56 6.58
C ILE A 826 -69.51 -54.60 7.41
N VAL A 827 -70.60 -55.09 7.99
CA VAL A 827 -71.55 -54.26 8.75
C VAL A 827 -71.52 -54.65 10.21
N ILE A 828 -71.27 -53.68 11.09
CA ILE A 828 -71.34 -53.82 12.55
C ILE A 828 -72.68 -53.20 12.98
N THR A 829 -73.55 -54.00 13.56
CA THR A 829 -74.90 -53.58 13.91
C THR A 829 -75.51 -54.43 15.02
N HIS A 830 -76.47 -53.85 15.75
CA HIS A 830 -77.35 -54.56 16.68
C HIS A 830 -78.80 -54.66 16.16
N ARG A 831 -79.09 -54.18 14.93
CA ARG A 831 -80.44 -54.16 14.35
C ARG A 831 -80.74 -55.48 13.63
N LYS A 832 -81.80 -56.15 14.08
CA LYS A 832 -82.23 -57.46 13.53
C LYS A 832 -82.47 -57.43 12.02
N GLY A 833 -83.11 -56.37 11.50
CA GLY A 833 -83.42 -56.25 10.08
C GLY A 833 -82.19 -56.24 9.15
N THR A 834 -81.05 -55.72 9.61
CA THR A 834 -79.78 -55.77 8.86
C THR A 834 -79.11 -57.13 8.99
N MET A 835 -79.13 -57.73 10.20
CA MET A 835 -78.52 -59.05 10.47
C MET A 835 -79.16 -60.17 9.64
N GLU A 836 -80.49 -60.14 9.44
CA GLU A 836 -81.23 -61.17 8.72
C GLU A 836 -80.87 -61.27 7.23
N ARG A 837 -80.26 -60.22 6.66
CA ARG A 837 -79.83 -60.17 5.24
C ARG A 837 -78.34 -60.39 5.04
N ALA A 838 -77.59 -60.67 6.10
CA ALA A 838 -76.16 -60.97 5.98
C ALA A 838 -75.95 -62.41 5.52
N HIS A 839 -74.92 -62.65 4.71
CA HIS A 839 -74.52 -64.02 4.33
C HIS A 839 -73.80 -64.75 5.49
N THR A 840 -73.03 -64.00 6.29
CA THR A 840 -72.25 -64.51 7.43
C THR A 840 -72.34 -63.51 8.58
N LEU A 841 -72.64 -64.01 9.78
CA LEU A 841 -72.68 -63.24 11.01
C LEU A 841 -71.45 -63.53 11.87
N TYR A 842 -70.77 -62.48 12.31
CA TYR A 842 -69.71 -62.57 13.31
C TYR A 842 -70.22 -61.94 14.62
N GLY A 843 -70.44 -62.76 15.63
CA GLY A 843 -70.81 -62.32 16.98
C GLY A 843 -69.57 -62.14 17.85
N VAL A 844 -69.44 -60.97 18.48
CA VAL A 844 -68.38 -60.74 19.48
C VAL A 844 -68.95 -60.97 20.87
N THR A 845 -68.34 -61.86 21.64
CA THR A 845 -68.72 -62.13 23.04
C THR A 845 -67.53 -61.89 23.97
N MET A 846 -67.82 -61.50 25.21
CA MET A 846 -66.83 -61.34 26.27
C MET A 846 -67.11 -62.42 27.33
N GLN A 847 -66.41 -63.55 27.23
CA GLN A 847 -66.51 -64.63 28.21
C GLN A 847 -65.79 -64.27 29.53
N GLU A 848 -64.72 -63.48 29.43
CA GLU A 848 -63.98 -62.91 30.56
C GLU A 848 -63.94 -61.37 30.45
N ARG A 849 -63.86 -60.68 31.58
CA ARG A 849 -63.84 -59.21 31.61
C ARG A 849 -62.59 -58.69 30.88
N GLY A 850 -62.77 -58.06 29.72
CA GLY A 850 -61.69 -57.41 28.95
C GLY A 850 -61.09 -58.23 27.82
N VAL A 851 -61.55 -59.47 27.56
CA VAL A 851 -61.12 -60.29 26.40
C VAL A 851 -62.31 -60.57 25.50
N SER A 852 -62.30 -59.99 24.30
CA SER A 852 -63.33 -60.20 23.27
C SER A 852 -62.96 -61.39 22.38
N THR A 853 -63.87 -62.35 22.25
CA THR A 853 -63.73 -63.52 21.37
C THR A 853 -64.76 -63.43 20.25
N VAL A 854 -64.37 -63.72 19.00
CA VAL A 854 -65.25 -63.68 17.83
C VAL A 854 -65.77 -65.08 17.52
N LEU A 855 -67.08 -65.20 17.34
CA LEU A 855 -67.80 -66.40 16.92
C LEU A 855 -68.41 -66.14 15.53
N SER A 856 -68.25 -67.06 14.59
CA SER A 856 -68.81 -66.93 13.23
C SER A 856 -69.95 -67.93 12.99
N ILE A 857 -71.04 -67.48 12.38
CA ILE A 857 -72.19 -68.30 11.98
C ILE A 857 -72.54 -67.96 10.53
N GLN A 858 -72.63 -68.97 9.66
CA GLN A 858 -73.08 -68.80 8.27
C GLN A 858 -74.58 -69.10 8.18
N LEU A 859 -75.38 -68.11 7.77
CA LEU A 859 -76.85 -68.19 7.85
C LEU A 859 -77.47 -69.25 6.91
N GLY A 860 -76.76 -69.66 5.85
CA GLY A 860 -77.18 -70.71 4.93
C GLY A 860 -77.25 -72.13 5.52
N GLU A 861 -76.64 -72.38 6.68
CA GLU A 861 -76.66 -73.70 7.36
C GLU A 861 -77.64 -73.75 8.56
N VAL A 862 -78.25 -72.62 8.93
CA VAL A 862 -79.10 -72.51 10.14
C VAL A 862 -80.50 -73.12 9.92
N ASP A 863 -81.01 -73.11 8.69
CA ASP A 863 -82.27 -73.79 8.34
C ASP A 863 -82.18 -75.33 8.52
N GLN A 864 -80.99 -75.92 8.37
CA GLN A 864 -80.79 -77.36 8.63
C GLN A 864 -80.69 -77.73 10.13
N TYR A 865 -80.42 -76.77 11.01
CA TYR A 865 -80.33 -76.99 12.46
C TYR A 865 -81.64 -76.71 13.21
N MET A 866 -82.51 -75.85 12.68
CA MET A 866 -83.81 -75.52 13.30
C MET A 866 -84.89 -76.58 13.02
N ASP A 867 -84.81 -77.31 11.90
CA ASP A 867 -85.74 -78.42 11.60
C ASP A 867 -85.48 -79.69 12.42
N LYS A 868 -84.27 -79.87 12.97
CA LYS A 868 -83.94 -81.00 13.85
C LYS A 868 -84.46 -80.90 15.29
N LYS A 869 -85.02 -79.76 15.70
CA LYS A 869 -85.54 -79.53 17.07
C LYS A 869 -87.07 -79.50 17.17
N LYS A 870 -87.81 -79.69 16.07
CA LYS A 870 -89.27 -79.94 16.09
C LYS A 870 -89.64 -81.42 16.04
N SER A 871 -88.65 -82.34 15.99
CA SER A 871 -88.86 -83.79 16.10
C SER A 871 -88.21 -84.40 17.35
N SER A 872 -88.30 -83.70 18.49
CA SER A 872 -87.96 -84.22 19.81
C SER A 872 -88.84 -83.58 20.87
#